data_AF-A0A9P5VVM2-F1
#
_entry.id   AF-A0A9P5VVM2-F1
#
_cell.length_a   1.000
_cell.length_b   1.000
_cell.length_c   1.000
_cell.angle_alpha   90.00
_cell.angle_beta   90.00
_cell.angle_gamma   90.00
#
_symmetry.space_group_name_H-M   'P 1'
#
loop_
_entity.id
_entity.type
_entity.pdbx_description
1 polymer ?
#
loop_
_entity_poly.entity_id
_entity_poly.type
_entity_poly.pdbx_seq_one_letter_code
_entity_poly.pdbx_strand_id
1 'polypeptide(L)'
;MSVDTSSPSSSAAKQKTTRHYVKKPNQEEKDAQIKEIEANIEKLRPQLDDVRNRIAVATGKSEDGERAELRSRLSVLRDRQAEIKKGKQVKIDQMNALSNSLKKKIADLRVTQDKLPYKTQEAIDAQIAHLEKQVDSGSLKLVEEKRVLSEISNLKKARKAVEANQAQQAAIDADKAAIAALKETIDDSETKALSAEYNEVQAKLDEINKAKDEDWKRRNDLFDERTRLQGEIDAEYQRKKAVNDEYFAALREFNKFQQEEKVRKQKEFQAKKQQEKEELLLAKAKEERELAEIPAFSNEIITCESVYKYLLQFSNDEKHIAEAAAAAAATPAATSNLNIRKADTTTNVPSGTMPYKKADKEEEVFFVGKSKKNKGPKEKKVETTTTTTATFKIHHTVLQQLFELDIAVPRSQAELGNTLDALVQKKDHFKANQAKQTEENKRKAEERIAKLTLDDNADSTEDVAEKTVEVAAFGVIPFLHHHRRRHHQHSEGINGIDIKKHHVRNKNRQSPKSEDVYLLLLVKLYRFLARRTDSAFNKVVLKRLFMSRINRPPMSISRIARNLAGKEGKTAVVVGTVTDDIRLLDVPKLSIACLRITKTAKARVVKAGGEVITFDQLALRAPTGANTVLLRGKKNTREAVKHFGMGPGAHAKPYVQSKGRKFEKARGRRASRGFKV
;
A
#
# COMPACT_ATOMS: atom_id res chain seq x y z
N MET A 1 -65.05 -23.16 -28.49
CA MET A 1 -63.89 -22.37 -28.96
C MET A 1 -62.77 -22.57 -27.96
N SER A 2 -61.77 -23.33 -28.40
CA SER A 2 -60.57 -23.69 -27.66
C SER A 2 -59.72 -22.45 -27.39
N VAL A 3 -59.15 -22.34 -26.19
CA VAL A 3 -57.81 -21.77 -26.04
C VAL A 3 -57.09 -22.45 -24.88
N ASP A 4 -55.85 -22.83 -25.18
CA ASP A 4 -55.06 -23.85 -24.53
C ASP A 4 -54.58 -23.53 -23.12
N THR A 5 -54.58 -24.60 -22.33
CA THR A 5 -53.72 -24.82 -21.18
C THR A 5 -52.26 -24.95 -21.61
N SER A 6 -51.36 -24.08 -21.12
CA SER A 6 -49.93 -24.41 -21.06
C SER A 6 -49.30 -23.86 -19.77
N SER A 7 -49.04 -24.78 -18.84
CA SER A 7 -48.26 -24.55 -17.63
C SER A 7 -46.82 -24.93 -17.95
N PRO A 8 -45.82 -24.03 -17.85
CA PRO A 8 -44.44 -24.43 -18.00
C PRO A 8 -43.95 -25.02 -16.68
N SER A 9 -43.85 -26.35 -16.66
CA SER A 9 -43.02 -27.06 -15.70
C SER A 9 -41.56 -26.70 -15.99
N SER A 10 -40.89 -26.00 -15.07
CA SER A 10 -39.43 -25.99 -15.02
C SER A 10 -39.00 -26.49 -13.64
N SER A 11 -38.62 -27.77 -13.61
CA SER A 11 -37.86 -28.39 -12.53
C SER A 11 -36.52 -27.69 -12.39
N ALA A 12 -36.47 -26.63 -11.58
CA ALA A 12 -35.21 -26.03 -11.15
C ALA A 12 -34.53 -27.01 -10.18
N ALA A 13 -33.74 -27.93 -10.75
CA ALA A 13 -32.82 -28.77 -10.02
C ALA A 13 -31.97 -27.86 -9.10
N LYS A 14 -32.07 -28.09 -7.78
CA LYS A 14 -31.21 -27.44 -6.77
C LYS A 14 -29.76 -27.82 -7.06
N GLN A 15 -29.09 -27.03 -7.90
CA GLN A 15 -27.64 -27.04 -7.97
C GLN A 15 -27.14 -26.63 -6.58
N LYS A 16 -26.62 -27.59 -5.82
CA LYS A 16 -25.86 -27.31 -4.60
C LYS A 16 -24.66 -26.47 -5.03
N THR A 17 -24.78 -25.15 -4.95
CA THR A 17 -23.64 -24.25 -5.13
C THR A 17 -22.62 -24.59 -4.05
N THR A 18 -21.57 -25.32 -4.42
CA THR A 18 -20.44 -25.58 -3.54
C THR A 18 -19.84 -24.22 -3.20
N ARG A 19 -19.97 -23.83 -1.92
CA ARG A 19 -19.45 -22.55 -1.44
C ARG A 19 -17.94 -22.52 -1.68
N HIS A 20 -17.47 -21.59 -2.49
CA HIS A 20 -16.04 -21.41 -2.75
C HIS A 20 -15.38 -20.86 -1.47
N TYR A 21 -14.77 -21.74 -0.67
CA TYR A 21 -14.08 -21.38 0.55
C TYR A 21 -12.58 -21.27 0.28
N VAL A 22 -12.02 -20.08 0.50
CA VAL A 22 -10.58 -19.83 0.38
C VAL A 22 -9.92 -20.05 1.75
N LYS A 23 -8.98 -21.01 1.84
CA LYS A 23 -8.22 -21.29 3.06
C LYS A 23 -7.22 -20.16 3.34
N LYS A 24 -7.05 -19.78 4.61
CA LYS A 24 -6.04 -18.79 5.01
C LYS A 24 -4.63 -19.34 4.71
N PRO A 25 -3.75 -18.56 4.04
CA PRO A 25 -2.37 -18.97 3.80
C PRO A 25 -1.61 -19.22 5.11
N ASN A 26 -0.81 -20.29 5.17
CA ASN A 26 -0.02 -20.62 6.34
C ASN A 26 1.23 -19.72 6.42
N GLN A 27 1.39 -18.99 7.52
CA GLN A 27 2.52 -18.08 7.70
C GLN A 27 3.78 -18.82 8.17
N GLU A 28 3.62 -19.90 8.93
CA GLU A 28 4.75 -20.65 9.49
C GLU A 28 5.54 -21.39 8.41
N GLU A 29 4.84 -21.97 7.43
CA GLU A 29 5.45 -22.61 6.25
C GLU A 29 6.27 -21.61 5.43
N LYS A 30 5.73 -20.41 5.20
CA LYS A 30 6.42 -19.32 4.49
C LYS A 30 7.67 -18.89 5.25
N ASP A 31 7.57 -18.68 6.56
CA ASP A 31 8.69 -18.25 7.39
C ASP A 31 9.77 -19.35 7.50
N ALA A 32 9.39 -20.63 7.48
CA ALA A 32 10.31 -21.76 7.42
C ALA A 32 11.08 -21.80 6.08
N GLN A 33 10.38 -21.66 4.95
CA GLN A 33 11.00 -21.62 3.62
C GLN A 33 11.95 -20.42 3.47
N ILE A 34 11.58 -19.26 4.00
CA ILE A 34 12.46 -18.08 3.96
C ILE A 34 13.73 -18.29 4.79
N LYS A 35 13.63 -18.92 5.96
CA LYS A 35 14.81 -19.22 6.80
C LYS A 35 15.77 -20.18 6.11
N GLU A 36 15.26 -21.19 5.43
CA GLU A 36 16.07 -22.12 4.64
C GLU A 36 16.84 -21.38 3.53
N ILE A 37 16.15 -20.53 2.76
CA ILE A 37 16.74 -19.72 1.69
C ILE A 37 17.77 -18.73 2.25
N GLU A 38 17.48 -18.07 3.37
CA GLU A 38 18.41 -17.15 4.03
C GLU A 38 19.67 -17.87 4.51
N ALA A 39 19.55 -19.09 5.03
CA ALA A 39 20.70 -19.91 5.42
C ALA A 39 21.58 -20.32 4.22
N ASN A 40 20.98 -20.59 3.05
CA ASN A 40 21.74 -20.87 1.83
C ASN A 40 22.49 -19.63 1.34
N ILE A 41 21.84 -18.46 1.35
CA ILE A 41 22.47 -17.18 0.99
C ILE A 41 23.65 -16.86 1.94
N GLU A 42 23.49 -17.10 3.24
CA GLU A 42 24.54 -16.86 4.23
C GLU A 42 25.78 -17.75 4.02
N LYS A 43 25.61 -18.97 3.50
CA LYS A 43 26.71 -19.86 3.13
C LYS A 43 27.46 -19.41 1.86
N LEU A 44 26.73 -18.91 0.85
CA LEU A 44 27.31 -18.53 -0.45
C LEU A 44 28.02 -17.16 -0.43
N ARG A 45 27.52 -16.21 0.38
CA ARG A 45 28.11 -14.86 0.51
C ARG A 45 29.61 -14.83 0.84
N PRO A 46 30.11 -15.53 1.88
CA PRO A 46 31.54 -15.50 2.21
C PRO A 46 32.41 -16.13 1.11
N GLN A 47 31.89 -17.14 0.40
CA GLN A 47 32.60 -17.74 -0.74
C GLN A 47 32.77 -16.74 -1.88
N LEU A 48 31.71 -15.98 -2.20
CA LEU A 48 31.76 -14.94 -3.21
C LEU A 48 32.71 -13.79 -2.83
N ASP A 49 32.72 -13.39 -1.56
CA ASP A 49 33.61 -12.32 -1.08
C ASP A 49 35.07 -12.77 -1.08
N ASP A 50 35.37 -14.02 -0.76
CA ASP A 50 36.72 -14.59 -0.90
C ASP A 50 37.19 -14.59 -2.36
N VAL A 51 36.36 -15.05 -3.30
CA VAL A 51 36.68 -15.01 -4.73
C VAL A 51 36.88 -13.57 -5.22
N ARG A 52 36.07 -12.61 -4.77
CA ARG A 52 36.25 -11.18 -5.10
C ARG A 52 37.58 -10.63 -4.58
N ASN A 53 37.99 -11.01 -3.37
CA ASN A 53 39.28 -10.60 -2.82
C ASN A 53 40.44 -11.21 -3.62
N ARG A 54 40.35 -12.49 -4.01
CA ARG A 54 41.33 -13.14 -4.88
C ARG A 54 41.45 -12.47 -6.24
N ILE A 55 40.32 -12.08 -6.86
CA ILE A 55 40.31 -11.30 -8.10
C ILE A 55 41.00 -9.96 -7.91
N ALA A 56 40.70 -9.23 -6.83
CA ALA A 56 41.30 -7.92 -6.56
C ALA A 56 42.83 -7.99 -6.42
N VAL A 57 43.35 -9.04 -5.80
CA VAL A 57 44.80 -9.30 -5.73
C VAL A 57 45.36 -9.66 -7.11
N ALA A 58 44.70 -10.55 -7.86
CA ALA A 58 45.16 -11.01 -9.17
C ALA A 58 45.09 -9.95 -10.28
N THR A 59 44.38 -8.84 -10.07
CA THR A 59 44.20 -7.74 -11.05
C THR A 59 45.15 -6.55 -10.81
N GLY A 60 46.11 -6.68 -9.89
CA GLY A 60 47.18 -5.71 -9.69
C GLY A 60 47.95 -5.36 -10.97
N LYS A 61 48.55 -4.16 -11.02
CA LYS A 61 49.16 -3.55 -12.21
C LYS A 61 50.13 -4.50 -12.93
N SER A 62 49.83 -4.79 -14.19
CA SER A 62 50.70 -5.51 -15.14
C SER A 62 51.80 -4.58 -15.65
N GLU A 63 53.05 -4.93 -15.43
CA GLU A 63 54.21 -4.29 -16.06
C GLU A 63 54.38 -4.85 -17.48
N ASP A 64 53.63 -4.28 -18.43
CA ASP A 64 53.71 -4.66 -19.86
C ASP A 64 54.93 -4.07 -20.58
N GLY A 65 55.76 -3.25 -19.90
CA GLY A 65 56.91 -2.56 -20.46
C GLY A 65 58.02 -3.50 -20.94
N GLU A 66 58.47 -4.43 -20.10
CA GLU A 66 59.58 -5.34 -20.41
C GLU A 66 59.28 -6.23 -21.63
N ARG A 67 58.03 -6.69 -21.77
CA ARG A 67 57.58 -7.48 -22.93
C ARG A 67 57.62 -6.67 -24.23
N ALA A 68 57.23 -5.39 -24.17
CA ALA A 68 57.25 -4.50 -25.33
C ALA A 68 58.68 -4.21 -25.77
N GLU A 69 59.60 -4.02 -24.82
CA GLU A 69 61.03 -3.83 -25.07
C GLU A 69 61.68 -5.06 -25.69
N LEU A 70 61.43 -6.27 -25.17
CA LEU A 70 61.94 -7.52 -25.75
C LEU A 70 61.41 -7.75 -27.17
N ARG A 71 60.14 -7.40 -27.44
CA ARG A 71 59.56 -7.44 -28.80
C ARG A 71 60.22 -6.46 -29.74
N SER A 72 60.48 -5.23 -29.28
CA SER A 72 61.20 -4.23 -30.05
C SER A 72 62.63 -4.72 -30.36
N ARG A 73 63.34 -5.27 -29.37
CA ARG A 73 64.68 -5.83 -29.52
C ARG A 73 64.72 -7.01 -30.49
N LEU A 74 63.73 -7.90 -30.47
CA LEU A 74 63.57 -8.96 -31.47
C LEU A 74 63.34 -8.43 -32.88
N SER A 75 62.56 -7.36 -33.04
CA SER A 75 62.37 -6.72 -34.33
C SER A 75 63.71 -6.19 -34.86
N VAL A 76 64.45 -5.44 -34.05
CA VAL A 76 65.75 -4.88 -34.42
C VAL A 76 66.76 -5.98 -34.77
N LEU A 77 66.82 -7.05 -33.98
CA LEU A 77 67.70 -8.19 -34.26
C LEU A 77 67.32 -8.89 -35.57
N ARG A 78 66.01 -9.05 -35.84
CA ARG A 78 65.52 -9.63 -37.11
C ARG A 78 65.89 -8.76 -38.30
N ASP A 79 65.72 -7.44 -38.19
CA ASP A 79 66.07 -6.49 -39.25
C ASP A 79 67.57 -6.53 -39.53
N ARG A 80 68.40 -6.55 -38.47
CA ARG A 80 69.87 -6.67 -38.59
C ARG A 80 70.31 -7.99 -39.21
N GLN A 81 69.68 -9.11 -38.84
CA GLN A 81 69.93 -10.41 -39.48
C GLN A 81 69.53 -10.39 -40.97
N ALA A 82 68.43 -9.74 -41.32
CA ALA A 82 67.98 -9.59 -42.71
C ALA A 82 68.94 -8.71 -43.54
N GLU A 83 69.46 -7.63 -42.96
CA GLU A 83 70.47 -6.76 -43.58
C GLU A 83 71.79 -7.50 -43.81
N ILE A 84 72.31 -8.20 -42.81
CA ILE A 84 73.55 -8.99 -42.94
C ILE A 84 73.38 -10.10 -43.98
N LYS A 85 72.22 -10.77 -44.01
CA LYS A 85 71.91 -11.78 -45.03
C LYS A 85 71.88 -11.19 -46.44
N LYS A 86 71.26 -10.01 -46.63
CA LYS A 86 71.26 -9.29 -47.91
C LYS A 86 72.69 -8.89 -48.33
N GLY A 87 73.47 -8.32 -47.41
CA GLY A 87 74.86 -7.92 -47.66
C GLY A 87 75.77 -9.12 -48.00
N LYS A 88 75.61 -10.24 -47.30
CA LYS A 88 76.30 -11.50 -47.59
C LYS A 88 75.91 -12.05 -48.97
N GLN A 89 74.62 -12.00 -49.33
CA GLN A 89 74.16 -12.45 -50.64
C GLN A 89 74.78 -11.64 -51.78
N VAL A 90 74.83 -10.30 -51.67
CA VAL A 90 75.47 -9.44 -52.67
C VAL A 90 76.95 -9.77 -52.86
N LYS A 91 77.69 -9.98 -51.75
CA LYS A 91 79.11 -10.39 -51.80
C LYS A 91 79.31 -11.77 -52.43
N ILE A 92 78.41 -12.72 -52.14
CA ILE A 92 78.42 -14.06 -52.75
C ILE A 92 78.13 -13.96 -54.25
N ASP A 93 77.17 -13.15 -54.67
CA ASP A 93 76.83 -12.94 -56.08
C ASP A 93 77.99 -12.29 -56.84
N GLN A 94 78.67 -11.30 -56.24
CA GLN A 94 79.90 -10.68 -56.77
C GLN A 94 81.05 -11.69 -56.87
N MET A 95 81.27 -12.50 -55.83
CA MET A 95 82.27 -13.57 -55.82
C MET A 95 81.99 -14.60 -56.92
N ASN A 96 80.72 -15.00 -57.12
CA ASN A 96 80.32 -15.94 -58.15
C ASN A 96 80.50 -15.34 -59.55
N ALA A 97 80.18 -14.06 -59.75
CA ALA A 97 80.40 -13.35 -61.01
C ALA A 97 81.90 -13.26 -61.36
N LEU A 98 82.75 -12.88 -60.40
CA LEU A 98 84.21 -12.86 -60.57
C LEU A 98 84.77 -14.26 -60.77
N SER A 99 84.27 -15.27 -60.06
CA SER A 99 84.70 -16.67 -60.25
C SER A 99 84.35 -17.19 -61.63
N ASN A 100 83.18 -16.82 -62.16
CA ASN A 100 82.76 -17.17 -63.52
C ASN A 100 83.57 -16.40 -64.58
N SER A 101 83.89 -15.12 -64.34
CA SER A 101 84.78 -14.33 -65.20
C SER A 101 86.20 -14.89 -65.22
N LEU A 102 86.76 -15.19 -64.05
CA LEU A 102 88.06 -15.83 -63.87
C LEU A 102 88.14 -17.16 -64.62
N LYS A 103 87.12 -18.02 -64.49
CA LYS A 103 87.05 -19.30 -65.24
C LYS A 103 87.09 -19.08 -66.75
N LYS A 104 86.35 -18.09 -67.27
CA LYS A 104 86.36 -17.73 -68.70
C LYS A 104 87.73 -17.20 -69.13
N LYS A 105 88.29 -16.23 -68.42
CA LYS A 105 89.61 -15.64 -68.71
C LYS A 105 90.73 -16.68 -68.67
N ILE A 106 90.71 -17.62 -67.72
CA ILE A 106 91.67 -18.73 -67.67
C ILE A 106 91.50 -19.66 -68.87
N ALA A 107 90.27 -19.99 -69.26
CA ALA A 107 90.01 -20.81 -70.44
C ALA A 107 90.47 -20.12 -71.73
N ASP A 108 90.17 -18.83 -71.89
CA ASP A 108 90.58 -18.02 -73.04
C ASP A 108 92.10 -17.83 -73.10
N LEU A 109 92.77 -17.61 -71.95
CA LEU A 109 94.23 -17.55 -71.86
C LEU A 109 94.87 -18.88 -72.23
N ARG A 110 94.31 -20.02 -71.83
CA ARG A 110 94.81 -21.34 -72.27
C ARG A 110 94.70 -21.52 -73.77
N VAL A 111 93.53 -21.22 -74.35
CA VAL A 111 93.30 -21.35 -75.80
C VAL A 111 94.22 -20.44 -76.62
N THR A 112 94.50 -19.22 -76.14
CA THR A 112 95.42 -18.28 -76.80
C THR A 112 96.88 -18.68 -76.59
N GLN A 113 97.24 -19.19 -75.42
CA GLN A 113 98.58 -19.70 -75.11
C GLN A 113 98.93 -20.96 -75.92
N ASP A 114 97.98 -21.86 -76.14
CA ASP A 114 98.17 -23.10 -76.91
C ASP A 114 98.35 -22.84 -78.42
N LYS A 115 97.84 -21.71 -78.94
CA LYS A 115 97.97 -21.31 -80.35
C LYS A 115 99.30 -20.62 -80.69
N LEU A 116 100.06 -20.18 -79.69
CA LEU A 116 101.27 -19.39 -79.91
C LEU A 116 102.51 -20.30 -79.92
N PRO A 117 103.42 -20.17 -80.92
CA PRO A 117 104.61 -21.01 -81.02
C PRO A 117 105.64 -20.74 -79.92
N TYR A 118 105.61 -19.55 -79.29
CA TYR A 118 106.52 -19.15 -78.23
C TYR A 118 105.75 -18.49 -77.08
N LYS A 119 106.16 -18.76 -75.84
CA LYS A 119 105.41 -18.40 -74.62
C LYS A 119 105.86 -17.09 -73.97
N THR A 120 107.09 -16.63 -74.23
CA THR A 120 107.65 -15.41 -73.65
C THR A 120 108.03 -14.43 -74.76
N GLN A 121 107.89 -13.13 -74.46
CA GLN A 121 108.22 -12.06 -75.40
C GLN A 121 109.72 -12.10 -75.77
N GLU A 122 110.57 -12.36 -74.78
CA GLU A 122 112.02 -12.47 -74.95
C GLU A 122 112.42 -13.59 -75.93
N ALA A 123 111.71 -14.72 -75.93
CA ALA A 123 111.98 -15.82 -76.84
C ALA A 123 111.59 -15.50 -78.29
N ILE A 124 110.48 -14.75 -78.50
CA ILE A 124 110.07 -14.29 -79.84
C ILE A 124 111.06 -13.27 -80.38
N ASP A 125 111.49 -12.32 -79.55
CA ASP A 125 112.42 -11.26 -79.94
C ASP A 125 113.81 -11.83 -80.29
N ALA A 126 114.28 -12.82 -79.53
CA ALA A 126 115.52 -13.54 -79.84
C ALA A 126 115.43 -14.28 -81.21
N GLN A 127 114.28 -14.90 -81.51
CA GLN A 127 114.08 -15.61 -82.77
C GLN A 127 113.92 -14.67 -83.96
N ILE A 128 113.21 -13.54 -83.79
CA ILE A 128 113.14 -12.47 -84.79
C ILE A 128 114.54 -11.95 -85.10
N ALA A 129 115.34 -11.65 -84.07
CA ALA A 129 116.71 -11.17 -84.25
C ALA A 129 117.61 -12.21 -84.95
N HIS A 130 117.41 -13.50 -84.70
CA HIS A 130 118.12 -14.56 -85.41
C HIS A 130 117.72 -14.65 -86.89
N LEU A 131 116.43 -14.59 -87.19
CA LEU A 131 115.92 -14.63 -88.56
C LEU A 131 116.26 -13.35 -89.34
N GLU A 132 116.22 -12.17 -88.72
CA GLU A 132 116.64 -10.90 -89.33
C GLU A 132 118.14 -10.94 -89.68
N LYS A 133 118.99 -11.48 -88.79
CA LYS A 133 120.41 -11.72 -89.11
C LYS A 133 120.61 -12.69 -90.28
N GLN A 134 119.74 -13.69 -90.45
CA GLN A 134 119.80 -14.62 -91.58
C GLN A 134 119.35 -13.99 -92.92
N VAL A 135 118.47 -13.00 -92.89
CA VAL A 135 118.09 -12.22 -94.08
C VAL A 135 119.21 -11.24 -94.43
N ASP A 136 119.75 -10.52 -93.44
CA ASP A 136 120.82 -9.54 -93.63
C ASP A 136 122.12 -10.17 -94.17
N SER A 137 122.38 -11.46 -93.89
CA SER A 137 123.56 -12.16 -94.39
C SER A 137 123.51 -12.51 -95.89
N GLY A 138 122.40 -12.25 -96.58
CA GLY A 138 122.29 -12.30 -98.05
C GLY A 138 122.50 -13.67 -98.70
N SER A 139 122.55 -14.76 -97.93
CA SER A 139 122.91 -16.10 -98.38
C SER A 139 121.73 -16.99 -98.81
N LEU A 140 120.50 -16.49 -98.74
CA LEU A 140 119.27 -17.24 -98.99
C LEU A 140 118.69 -16.98 -100.39
N LYS A 141 118.03 -17.97 -100.98
CA LYS A 141 117.35 -17.80 -102.29
C LYS A 141 116.09 -16.93 -102.10
N LEU A 142 115.70 -16.15 -103.11
CA LEU A 142 114.53 -15.23 -103.06
C LEU A 142 113.23 -15.85 -102.51
N VAL A 143 113.00 -17.16 -102.73
CA VAL A 143 111.83 -17.88 -102.19
C VAL A 143 111.96 -18.13 -100.68
N GLU A 144 113.16 -18.46 -100.21
CA GLU A 144 113.48 -18.69 -98.79
C GLU A 144 113.50 -17.37 -98.02
N GLU A 145 114.04 -16.30 -98.60
CA GLU A 145 114.00 -14.95 -98.02
C GLU A 145 112.57 -14.45 -97.82
N LYS A 146 111.69 -14.62 -98.83
CA LYS A 146 110.25 -14.33 -98.67
C LYS A 146 109.60 -15.19 -97.60
N ARG A 147 110.01 -16.45 -97.43
CA ARG A 147 109.50 -17.35 -96.38
C ARG A 147 109.94 -16.92 -94.99
N VAL A 148 111.22 -16.56 -94.81
CA VAL A 148 111.78 -16.04 -93.55
C VAL A 148 111.19 -14.67 -93.19
N LEU A 149 111.02 -13.76 -94.16
CA LEU A 149 110.34 -12.48 -93.95
C LEU A 149 108.86 -12.65 -93.56
N SER A 150 108.16 -13.63 -94.17
CA SER A 150 106.81 -14.02 -93.77
C SER A 150 106.79 -14.57 -92.33
N GLU A 151 107.79 -15.37 -91.96
CA GLU A 151 107.96 -15.90 -90.61
C GLU A 151 108.26 -14.82 -89.58
N ILE A 152 109.13 -13.84 -89.88
CA ILE A 152 109.36 -12.65 -89.05
C ILE A 152 108.07 -11.84 -88.88
N SER A 153 107.30 -11.65 -89.95
CA SER A 153 105.99 -10.97 -89.88
C SER A 153 105.01 -11.73 -88.97
N ASN A 154 104.98 -13.07 -89.09
CA ASN A 154 104.17 -13.92 -88.23
C ASN A 154 104.64 -13.91 -86.77
N LEU A 155 105.94 -13.84 -86.51
CA LEU A 155 106.52 -13.72 -85.17
C LEU A 155 106.25 -12.34 -84.56
N LYS A 156 106.31 -11.26 -85.33
CA LYS A 156 105.91 -9.92 -84.86
C LYS A 156 104.42 -9.87 -84.50
N LYS A 157 103.56 -10.58 -85.23
CA LYS A 157 102.13 -10.76 -84.86
C LYS A 157 101.98 -11.63 -83.59
N ALA A 158 102.75 -12.70 -83.46
CA ALA A 158 102.78 -13.54 -82.27
C ALA A 158 103.28 -12.78 -81.03
N ARG A 159 104.25 -11.88 -81.16
CA ARG A 159 104.76 -10.99 -80.10
C ARG A 159 103.64 -10.14 -79.51
N LYS A 160 102.87 -9.47 -80.37
CA LYS A 160 101.72 -8.65 -79.97
C LYS A 160 100.62 -9.49 -79.29
N ALA A 161 100.47 -10.76 -79.69
CA ALA A 161 99.55 -11.69 -79.03
C ALA A 161 100.05 -12.16 -77.65
N VAL A 162 101.36 -12.37 -77.46
CA VAL A 162 101.97 -12.69 -76.15
C VAL A 162 101.86 -11.50 -75.17
N GLU A 163 102.07 -10.27 -75.65
CA GLU A 163 101.85 -9.05 -74.86
C GLU A 163 100.38 -8.94 -74.39
N ALA A 164 99.42 -9.26 -75.27
CA ALA A 164 98.01 -9.35 -74.90
C ALA A 164 97.73 -10.46 -73.86
N ASN A 165 98.43 -11.60 -73.92
CA ASN A 165 98.32 -12.67 -72.92
C ASN A 165 98.88 -12.25 -71.55
N GLN A 166 99.96 -11.46 -71.50
CA GLN A 166 100.49 -10.94 -70.25
C GLN A 166 99.50 -9.96 -69.59
N ALA A 167 98.83 -9.12 -70.38
CA ALA A 167 97.73 -8.28 -69.91
C ALA A 167 96.53 -9.11 -69.41
N GLN A 168 96.19 -10.22 -70.08
CA GLN A 168 95.15 -11.16 -69.61
C GLN A 168 95.55 -11.88 -68.31
N GLN A 169 96.82 -12.26 -68.13
CA GLN A 169 97.32 -12.87 -66.90
C GLN A 169 97.25 -11.91 -65.71
N ALA A 170 97.64 -10.64 -65.91
CA ALA A 170 97.49 -9.60 -64.89
C ALA A 170 96.02 -9.41 -64.48
N ALA A 171 95.08 -9.48 -65.44
CA ALA A 171 93.64 -9.42 -65.15
C ALA A 171 93.11 -10.65 -64.38
N ILE A 172 93.68 -11.84 -64.63
CA ILE A 172 93.36 -13.08 -63.89
C ILE A 172 93.83 -12.98 -62.44
N ASP A 173 95.04 -12.48 -62.20
CA ASP A 173 95.59 -12.37 -60.86
C ASP A 173 94.92 -11.24 -60.05
N ALA A 174 94.49 -10.16 -60.73
CA ALA A 174 93.62 -9.15 -60.14
C ALA A 174 92.25 -9.73 -59.72
N ASP A 175 91.60 -10.54 -60.56
CA ASP A 175 90.34 -11.20 -60.21
C ASP A 175 90.51 -12.21 -59.05
N LYS A 176 91.62 -12.97 -59.00
CA LYS A 176 91.95 -13.85 -57.87
C LYS A 176 92.13 -13.08 -56.57
N ALA A 177 92.86 -11.97 -56.61
CA ALA A 177 93.05 -11.09 -55.46
C ALA A 177 91.70 -10.49 -54.99
N ALA A 178 90.85 -10.07 -55.92
CA ALA A 178 89.51 -9.56 -55.61
C ALA A 178 88.60 -10.64 -54.99
N ILE A 179 88.65 -11.88 -55.46
CA ILE A 179 87.91 -13.01 -54.86
C ILE A 179 88.43 -13.34 -53.46
N ALA A 180 89.75 -13.33 -53.25
CA ALA A 180 90.34 -13.57 -51.93
C ALA A 180 89.91 -12.49 -50.93
N ALA A 181 89.96 -11.22 -51.33
CA ALA A 181 89.48 -10.11 -50.52
C ALA A 181 87.98 -10.22 -50.19
N LEU A 182 87.13 -10.61 -51.15
CA LEU A 182 85.70 -10.82 -50.90
C LEU A 182 85.43 -11.95 -49.90
N LYS A 183 86.21 -13.04 -49.93
CA LYS A 183 86.07 -14.17 -49.00
C LYS A 183 86.36 -13.80 -47.54
N GLU A 184 87.39 -13.01 -47.28
CA GLU A 184 87.71 -12.55 -45.92
C GLU A 184 86.59 -11.69 -45.31
N THR A 185 85.84 -10.97 -46.15
CA THR A 185 84.71 -10.14 -45.69
C THR A 185 83.40 -10.90 -45.47
N ILE A 186 83.39 -12.23 -45.67
CA ILE A 186 82.24 -13.14 -45.48
C ILE A 186 82.48 -14.00 -44.22
N ASP A 187 83.06 -13.42 -43.16
CA ASP A 187 83.23 -14.15 -41.91
C ASP A 187 81.90 -14.28 -41.14
N ASP A 188 81.64 -15.47 -40.58
CA ASP A 188 80.34 -15.88 -40.02
C ASP A 188 80.17 -15.61 -38.52
N SER A 189 81.18 -14.99 -37.89
CA SER A 189 81.23 -14.73 -36.44
C SER A 189 80.07 -13.83 -35.95
N GLU A 190 79.83 -12.70 -36.63
CA GLU A 190 78.77 -11.76 -36.25
C GLU A 190 77.35 -12.35 -36.43
N THR A 191 77.16 -13.20 -37.43
CA THR A 191 75.85 -13.86 -37.68
C THR A 191 75.53 -14.89 -36.61
N LYS A 192 76.53 -15.64 -36.13
CA LYS A 192 76.38 -16.60 -35.03
C LYS A 192 76.07 -15.89 -33.71
N ALA A 193 76.74 -14.77 -33.42
CA ALA A 193 76.49 -13.96 -32.24
C ALA A 193 75.05 -13.38 -32.23
N LEU A 194 74.60 -12.80 -33.34
CA LEU A 194 73.23 -12.28 -33.46
C LEU A 194 72.15 -13.36 -33.39
N SER A 195 72.44 -14.58 -33.86
CA SER A 195 71.53 -15.73 -33.73
C SER A 195 71.41 -16.20 -32.28
N ALA A 196 72.54 -16.24 -31.54
CA ALA A 196 72.54 -16.56 -30.12
C ALA A 196 71.76 -15.52 -29.30
N GLU A 197 71.99 -14.22 -29.52
CA GLU A 197 71.23 -13.15 -28.87
C GLU A 197 69.73 -13.22 -29.21
N TYR A 198 69.38 -13.50 -30.47
CA TYR A 198 67.98 -13.68 -30.88
C TYR A 198 67.30 -14.82 -30.11
N ASN A 199 67.95 -15.99 -30.04
CA ASN A 199 67.40 -17.15 -29.33
C ASN A 199 67.25 -16.89 -27.83
N GLU A 200 68.18 -16.17 -27.21
CA GLU A 200 68.10 -15.79 -25.80
C GLU A 200 66.94 -14.81 -25.53
N VAL A 201 66.80 -13.76 -26.34
CA VAL A 201 65.70 -12.79 -26.21
C VAL A 201 64.35 -13.45 -26.50
N GLN A 202 64.29 -14.37 -27.48
CA GLN A 202 63.11 -15.15 -27.80
C GLN A 202 62.71 -16.08 -26.64
N ALA A 203 63.66 -16.78 -26.02
CA ALA A 203 63.40 -17.64 -24.86
C ALA A 203 62.81 -16.86 -23.68
N LYS A 204 63.36 -15.67 -23.36
CA LYS A 204 62.82 -14.78 -22.32
C LYS A 204 61.41 -14.31 -22.64
N LEU A 205 61.13 -13.99 -23.91
CA LEU A 205 59.78 -13.61 -24.33
C LEU A 205 58.78 -14.76 -24.20
N ASP A 206 59.18 -15.98 -24.54
CA ASP A 206 58.33 -17.18 -24.45
C ASP A 206 58.03 -17.56 -22.99
N GLU A 207 58.99 -17.40 -22.07
CA GLU A 207 58.75 -17.54 -20.64
C GLU A 207 57.74 -16.52 -20.10
N ILE A 208 57.90 -15.24 -20.46
CA ILE A 208 56.95 -14.18 -20.07
C ILE A 208 55.55 -14.44 -20.65
N ASN A 209 55.46 -14.91 -21.90
CA ASN A 209 54.17 -15.25 -22.51
C ASN A 209 53.50 -16.44 -21.80
N LYS A 210 54.25 -17.50 -21.48
CA LYS A 210 53.71 -18.65 -20.73
C LYS A 210 53.19 -18.25 -19.34
N ALA A 211 53.95 -17.45 -18.60
CA ALA A 211 53.51 -16.94 -17.30
C ALA A 211 52.22 -16.12 -17.42
N LYS A 212 52.13 -15.25 -18.43
CA LYS A 212 50.91 -14.46 -18.70
C LYS A 212 49.72 -15.31 -19.11
N ASP A 213 49.92 -16.37 -19.90
CA ASP A 213 48.85 -17.29 -20.30
C ASP A 213 48.32 -18.09 -19.11
N GLU A 214 49.19 -18.53 -18.20
CA GLU A 214 48.79 -19.18 -16.95
C GLU A 214 48.02 -18.22 -16.03
N ASP A 215 48.51 -16.99 -15.86
CA ASP A 215 47.83 -15.97 -15.05
C ASP A 215 46.51 -15.52 -15.68
N TRP A 216 46.41 -15.51 -17.01
CA TRP A 216 45.15 -15.29 -17.71
C TRP A 216 44.15 -16.41 -17.41
N LYS A 217 44.56 -17.68 -17.50
CA LYS A 217 43.70 -18.84 -17.15
C LYS A 217 43.23 -18.79 -15.71
N ARG A 218 44.16 -18.61 -14.75
CA ARG A 218 43.84 -18.47 -13.31
C ARG A 218 42.84 -17.35 -13.04
N ARG A 219 42.99 -16.19 -13.71
CA ARG A 219 42.04 -15.08 -13.58
C ARG A 219 40.68 -15.44 -14.16
N ASN A 220 40.64 -16.07 -15.34
CA ASN A 220 39.39 -16.46 -15.98
C ASN A 220 38.59 -17.45 -15.11
N ASP A 221 39.28 -18.45 -14.54
CA ASP A 221 38.66 -19.41 -13.62
C ASP A 221 38.03 -18.71 -12.39
N LEU A 222 38.72 -17.71 -11.82
CA LEU A 222 38.17 -16.89 -10.72
C LEU A 222 36.95 -16.07 -11.15
N PHE A 223 36.94 -15.52 -12.36
CA PHE A 223 35.80 -14.78 -12.91
C PHE A 223 34.59 -15.70 -13.18
N ASP A 224 34.83 -16.91 -13.66
CA ASP A 224 33.81 -17.93 -13.88
C ASP A 224 33.21 -18.39 -12.54
N GLU A 225 34.05 -18.63 -11.53
CA GLU A 225 33.60 -18.98 -10.18
C GLU A 225 32.78 -17.85 -9.53
N ARG A 226 33.22 -16.60 -9.66
CA ARG A 226 32.46 -15.43 -9.21
C ARG A 226 31.09 -15.38 -9.88
N THR A 227 31.04 -15.56 -11.20
CA THR A 227 29.81 -15.48 -11.99
C THR A 227 28.84 -16.59 -11.59
N ARG A 228 29.35 -17.80 -11.38
CA ARG A 228 28.58 -18.94 -10.88
C ARG A 228 27.99 -18.68 -9.49
N LEU A 229 28.81 -18.29 -8.51
CA LEU A 229 28.38 -18.00 -7.13
C LEU A 229 27.39 -16.83 -7.08
N GLN A 230 27.61 -15.79 -7.88
CA GLN A 230 26.66 -14.68 -8.00
C GLN A 230 25.31 -15.16 -8.57
N GLY A 231 25.32 -16.00 -9.61
CA GLY A 231 24.12 -16.60 -10.19
C GLY A 231 23.34 -17.47 -9.21
N GLU A 232 24.04 -18.29 -8.41
CA GLU A 232 23.41 -19.12 -7.35
C GLU A 232 22.73 -18.25 -6.28
N ILE A 233 23.38 -17.16 -5.84
CA ILE A 233 22.79 -16.20 -4.89
C ILE A 233 21.57 -15.49 -5.49
N ASP A 234 21.65 -15.07 -6.75
CA ASP A 234 20.56 -14.39 -7.44
C ASP A 234 19.34 -15.32 -7.62
N ALA A 235 19.58 -16.62 -7.89
CA ALA A 235 18.53 -17.64 -7.95
C ALA A 235 17.83 -17.82 -6.59
N GLU A 236 18.58 -17.85 -5.48
CA GLU A 236 17.99 -17.93 -4.14
C GLU A 236 17.18 -16.67 -3.77
N TYR A 237 17.61 -15.48 -4.21
CA TYR A 237 16.79 -14.27 -4.08
C TYR A 237 15.49 -14.32 -4.89
N GLN A 238 15.54 -14.85 -6.11
CA GLN A 238 14.34 -15.05 -6.92
C GLN A 238 13.39 -16.04 -6.25
N ARG A 239 13.91 -17.14 -5.67
CA ARG A 239 13.12 -18.09 -4.88
C ARG A 239 12.47 -17.44 -3.67
N LYS A 240 13.21 -16.62 -2.91
CA LYS A 240 12.66 -15.85 -1.79
C LYS A 240 11.54 -14.92 -2.23
N LYS A 241 11.69 -14.26 -3.38
CA LYS A 241 10.66 -13.39 -3.94
C LYS A 241 9.41 -14.18 -4.33
N ALA A 242 9.56 -15.31 -5.02
CA ALA A 242 8.46 -16.18 -5.43
C ALA A 242 7.62 -16.65 -4.23
N VAL A 243 8.26 -17.16 -3.17
CA VAL A 243 7.57 -17.59 -1.92
C VAL A 243 6.76 -16.45 -1.28
N ASN A 244 7.32 -15.23 -1.28
CA ASN A 244 6.59 -14.06 -0.79
C ASN A 244 5.40 -13.70 -1.69
N ASP A 245 5.61 -13.66 -3.01
CA ASP A 245 4.58 -13.30 -3.98
C ASP A 245 3.40 -14.27 -3.96
N GLU A 246 3.66 -15.58 -3.87
CA GLU A 246 2.65 -16.63 -3.71
C GLU A 246 1.85 -16.47 -2.41
N TYR A 247 2.53 -16.27 -1.27
CA TYR A 247 1.87 -16.04 0.02
C TYR A 247 0.97 -14.79 -0.02
N PHE A 248 1.46 -13.68 -0.56
CA PHE A 248 0.70 -12.44 -0.63
C PHE A 248 -0.43 -12.51 -1.67
N ALA A 249 -0.27 -13.25 -2.76
CA ALA A 249 -1.34 -13.52 -3.71
C ALA A 249 -2.47 -14.30 -3.03
N ALA A 250 -2.15 -15.40 -2.35
CA ALA A 250 -3.13 -16.18 -1.60
C ALA A 250 -3.80 -15.36 -0.47
N LEU A 251 -3.06 -14.46 0.17
CA LEU A 251 -3.60 -13.56 1.20
C LEU A 251 -4.55 -12.50 0.63
N ARG A 252 -4.27 -11.98 -0.58
CA ARG A 252 -5.18 -11.06 -1.29
C ARG A 252 -6.50 -11.75 -1.62
N GLU A 253 -6.45 -12.97 -2.15
CA GLU A 253 -7.65 -13.76 -2.44
C GLU A 253 -8.46 -14.06 -1.18
N PHE A 254 -7.81 -14.46 -0.08
CA PHE A 254 -8.48 -14.67 1.20
C PHE A 254 -9.15 -13.39 1.73
N ASN A 255 -8.48 -12.24 1.64
CA ASN A 255 -9.05 -10.98 2.10
C ASN A 255 -10.23 -10.52 1.25
N LYS A 256 -10.17 -10.73 -0.07
CA LYS A 256 -11.28 -10.46 -1.00
C LYS A 256 -12.49 -11.32 -0.63
N PHE A 257 -12.30 -12.62 -0.44
CA PHE A 257 -13.33 -13.53 0.03
C PHE A 257 -13.96 -13.08 1.37
N GLN A 258 -13.15 -12.64 2.34
CA GLN A 258 -13.65 -12.13 3.63
C GLN A 258 -14.45 -10.82 3.50
N GLN A 259 -14.09 -9.95 2.56
CA GLN A 259 -14.84 -8.73 2.29
C GLN A 259 -16.20 -9.04 1.66
N GLU A 260 -16.22 -9.94 0.67
CA GLU A 260 -17.45 -10.41 0.01
C GLU A 260 -18.41 -11.06 1.00
N GLU A 261 -17.91 -11.93 1.89
CA GLU A 261 -18.70 -12.54 2.97
C GLU A 261 -19.31 -11.50 3.93
N LYS A 262 -18.55 -10.46 4.30
CA LYS A 262 -19.06 -9.37 5.15
C LYS A 262 -20.14 -8.56 4.47
N VAL A 263 -19.93 -8.18 3.20
CA VAL A 263 -20.92 -7.44 2.41
C VAL A 263 -22.19 -8.27 2.25
N ARG A 264 -22.07 -9.58 1.98
CA ARG A 264 -23.22 -10.47 1.89
C ARG A 264 -24.03 -10.52 3.19
N LYS A 265 -23.36 -10.75 4.33
CA LYS A 265 -24.02 -10.74 5.65
C LYS A 265 -24.67 -9.40 5.98
N GLN A 266 -24.06 -8.29 5.61
CA GLN A 266 -24.64 -6.95 5.78
C GLN A 266 -25.89 -6.76 4.92
N LYS A 267 -25.87 -7.19 3.66
CA LYS A 267 -27.03 -7.14 2.76
C LYS A 267 -28.18 -8.01 3.28
N GLU A 268 -27.89 -9.24 3.70
CA GLU A 268 -28.88 -10.15 4.30
C GLU A 268 -29.50 -9.54 5.57
N PHE A 269 -28.68 -8.95 6.45
CA PHE A 269 -29.16 -8.27 7.66
C PHE A 269 -30.01 -7.03 7.36
N GLN A 270 -29.59 -6.20 6.40
CA GLN A 270 -30.35 -5.03 5.96
C GLN A 270 -31.70 -5.43 5.36
N ALA A 271 -31.71 -6.44 4.48
CA ALA A 271 -32.93 -6.97 3.89
C ALA A 271 -33.89 -7.51 4.96
N LYS A 272 -33.38 -8.26 5.95
CA LYS A 272 -34.20 -8.76 7.06
C LYS A 272 -34.80 -7.62 7.89
N LYS A 273 -34.01 -6.59 8.20
CA LYS A 273 -34.48 -5.42 8.95
C LYS A 273 -35.51 -4.59 8.16
N GLN A 274 -35.38 -4.53 6.83
CA GLN A 274 -36.38 -3.89 5.96
C GLN A 274 -37.70 -4.67 5.99
N GLN A 275 -37.65 -5.99 5.84
CA GLN A 275 -38.82 -6.86 5.94
C GLN A 275 -39.51 -6.73 7.32
N GLU A 276 -38.77 -6.78 8.42
CA GLU A 276 -39.32 -6.60 9.77
C GLU A 276 -40.01 -5.23 9.96
N LYS A 277 -39.47 -4.17 9.34
CA LYS A 277 -40.08 -2.83 9.36
C LYS A 277 -41.37 -2.77 8.54
N GLU A 278 -41.35 -3.32 7.33
CA GLU A 278 -42.52 -3.39 6.44
C GLU A 278 -43.67 -4.19 7.08
N GLU A 279 -43.35 -5.33 7.71
CA GLU A 279 -44.30 -6.14 8.47
C GLU A 279 -44.91 -5.37 9.65
N LEU A 280 -44.10 -4.61 10.39
CA LEU A 280 -44.56 -3.80 11.52
C LEU A 280 -45.44 -2.64 11.07
N LEU A 281 -45.11 -1.97 9.97
CA LEU A 281 -45.95 -0.91 9.40
C LEU A 281 -47.30 -1.48 8.92
N LEU A 282 -47.27 -2.62 8.23
CA LEU A 282 -48.47 -3.30 7.76
C LEU A 282 -49.34 -3.77 8.94
N ALA A 283 -48.74 -4.24 10.04
CA ALA A 283 -49.45 -4.58 11.27
C ALA A 283 -50.13 -3.35 11.90
N LYS A 284 -49.41 -2.22 12.03
CA LYS A 284 -50.00 -0.97 12.54
C LYS A 284 -51.14 -0.46 11.67
N ALA A 285 -50.99 -0.53 10.34
CA ALA A 285 -52.04 -0.14 9.41
C ALA A 285 -53.28 -1.05 9.52
N LYS A 286 -53.11 -2.33 9.86
CA LYS A 286 -54.24 -3.23 10.16
C LYS A 286 -54.90 -2.88 11.48
N GLU A 287 -54.14 -2.68 12.56
CA GLU A 287 -54.67 -2.28 13.87
C GLU A 287 -55.49 -0.98 13.78
N GLU A 288 -55.01 0.03 13.04
CA GLU A 288 -55.74 1.29 12.85
C GLU A 288 -57.06 1.11 12.07
N ARG A 289 -57.12 0.17 11.12
CA ARG A 289 -58.37 -0.18 10.42
C ARG A 289 -59.36 -0.92 11.31
N GLU A 290 -58.88 -1.90 12.07
CA GLU A 290 -59.71 -2.67 13.00
C GLU A 290 -60.32 -1.76 14.08
N LEU A 291 -59.55 -0.83 14.64
CA LEU A 291 -60.05 0.15 15.61
C LEU A 291 -61.09 1.10 15.02
N ALA A 292 -60.96 1.47 13.74
CA ALA A 292 -61.92 2.34 13.06
C ALA A 292 -63.19 1.62 12.61
N GLU A 293 -63.15 0.28 12.51
CA GLU A 293 -64.32 -0.54 12.19
C GLU A 293 -65.26 -0.75 13.38
N ILE A 294 -64.78 -0.54 14.61
CA ILE A 294 -65.62 -0.56 15.82
C ILE A 294 -66.72 0.51 15.70
N PRO A 295 -68.01 0.13 15.83
CA PRO A 295 -69.10 1.09 15.77
C PRO A 295 -68.94 2.21 16.81
N ALA A 296 -69.05 3.45 16.35
CA ALA A 296 -68.97 4.64 17.19
C ALA A 296 -70.10 4.65 18.24
N PHE A 297 -69.84 5.23 19.41
CA PHE A 297 -70.78 5.30 20.54
C PHE A 297 -71.24 3.94 21.11
N SER A 298 -70.55 2.83 20.79
CA SER A 298 -70.92 1.49 21.26
C SER A 298 -70.88 1.37 22.78
N ASN A 299 -69.87 1.93 23.44
CA ASN A 299 -69.76 1.94 24.90
C ASN A 299 -70.87 2.77 25.53
N GLU A 300 -71.17 3.93 24.95
CA GLU A 300 -72.17 4.89 25.41
C GLU A 300 -73.57 4.27 25.30
N ILE A 301 -73.87 3.56 24.21
CA ILE A 301 -75.12 2.81 24.04
C ILE A 301 -75.23 1.70 25.09
N ILE A 302 -74.17 0.91 25.32
CA ILE A 302 -74.13 -0.14 26.33
C ILE A 302 -74.31 0.45 27.74
N THR A 303 -73.70 1.61 28.03
CA THR A 303 -73.90 2.30 29.30
C THR A 303 -75.33 2.82 29.47
N CYS A 304 -75.93 3.41 28.43
CA CYS A 304 -77.34 3.83 28.47
C CYS A 304 -78.27 2.64 28.73
N GLU A 305 -78.03 1.50 28.06
CA GLU A 305 -78.84 0.29 28.23
C GLU A 305 -78.67 -0.36 29.61
N SER A 306 -77.45 -0.45 30.12
CA SER A 306 -77.17 -1.03 31.44
C SER A 306 -77.70 -0.15 32.57
N VAL A 307 -77.55 1.18 32.48
CA VAL A 307 -78.09 2.14 33.44
C VAL A 307 -79.61 2.16 33.38
N TYR A 308 -80.22 2.15 32.18
CA TYR A 308 -81.67 2.03 32.00
C TYR A 308 -82.20 0.76 32.66
N LYS A 309 -81.58 -0.39 32.40
CA LYS A 309 -81.97 -1.67 33.00
C LYS A 309 -81.81 -1.70 34.52
N TYR A 310 -80.78 -1.03 35.06
CA TYR A 310 -80.58 -0.92 36.51
C TYR A 310 -81.63 -0.02 37.16
N LEU A 311 -81.91 1.15 36.59
CA LEU A 311 -82.91 2.09 37.12
C LEU A 311 -84.35 1.56 36.99
N LEU A 312 -84.64 0.79 35.95
CA LEU A 312 -85.92 0.12 35.75
C LEU A 312 -86.28 -0.87 36.88
N GLN A 313 -85.29 -1.47 37.56
CA GLN A 313 -85.53 -2.36 38.71
C GLN A 313 -86.15 -1.62 39.90
N PHE A 314 -86.03 -0.29 39.92
CA PHE A 314 -86.54 0.54 41.00
C PHE A 314 -87.81 1.29 40.61
N SER A 315 -88.27 1.26 39.35
CA SER A 315 -89.48 1.97 38.89
C SER A 315 -90.77 1.15 39.07
N ASN A 316 -91.87 1.81 39.45
CA ASN A 316 -93.22 1.21 39.53
C ASN A 316 -94.15 1.66 38.38
N ASP A 317 -93.63 2.42 37.41
CA ASP A 317 -94.42 2.96 36.30
C ASP A 317 -94.74 1.87 35.28
N GLU A 318 -96.03 1.57 35.12
CA GLU A 318 -96.50 0.55 34.17
C GLU A 318 -96.07 0.84 32.73
N LYS A 319 -95.86 2.10 32.36
CA LYS A 319 -95.42 2.53 31.02
C LYS A 319 -94.01 2.05 30.68
N HIS A 320 -93.02 2.32 31.52
CA HIS A 320 -91.63 1.91 31.27
C HIS A 320 -91.41 0.41 31.46
N ILE A 321 -92.19 -0.24 32.34
CA ILE A 321 -92.20 -1.70 32.49
C ILE A 321 -92.82 -2.38 31.26
N ALA A 322 -93.92 -1.83 30.71
CA ALA A 322 -94.54 -2.33 29.49
C ALA A 322 -93.67 -2.08 28.24
N GLU A 323 -93.02 -0.91 28.11
CA GLU A 323 -92.09 -0.61 27.02
C GLU A 323 -90.80 -1.44 27.10
N ALA A 324 -90.29 -1.70 28.31
CA ALA A 324 -89.16 -2.62 28.50
C ALA A 324 -89.53 -4.08 28.22
N ALA A 325 -90.75 -4.52 28.56
CA ALA A 325 -91.27 -5.84 28.22
C ALA A 325 -91.53 -5.98 26.70
N ALA A 326 -92.00 -4.93 26.03
CA ALA A 326 -92.16 -4.87 24.57
C ALA A 326 -90.80 -4.87 23.85
N ALA A 327 -89.80 -4.15 24.36
CA ALA A 327 -88.42 -4.17 23.84
C ALA A 327 -87.72 -5.52 24.08
N ALA A 328 -87.99 -6.18 25.21
CA ALA A 328 -87.52 -7.54 25.49
C ALA A 328 -88.21 -8.59 24.60
N ALA A 329 -89.45 -8.38 24.18
CA ALA A 329 -90.19 -9.23 23.25
C ALA A 329 -89.85 -8.98 21.77
N ALA A 330 -89.43 -7.76 21.41
CA ALA A 330 -88.99 -7.38 20.06
C ALA A 330 -87.54 -7.77 19.75
N THR A 331 -86.80 -8.29 20.73
CA THR A 331 -85.45 -8.82 20.54
C THR A 331 -85.55 -10.32 20.25
N PRO A 332 -85.16 -10.83 19.06
CA PRO A 332 -85.12 -12.26 18.83
C PRO A 332 -84.16 -12.93 19.83
N ALA A 333 -84.61 -14.06 20.38
CA ALA A 333 -83.89 -14.85 21.36
C ALA A 333 -82.48 -15.25 20.85
N ALA A 334 -81.46 -14.53 21.31
CA ALA A 334 -80.07 -14.97 21.23
C ALA A 334 -79.27 -14.21 22.29
N THR A 335 -79.38 -14.61 23.57
CA THR A 335 -78.35 -14.54 24.64
C THR A 335 -78.95 -14.81 26.03
N SER A 336 -79.74 -15.88 26.17
CA SER A 336 -79.90 -16.53 27.47
C SER A 336 -78.94 -17.72 27.52
N ASN A 337 -77.68 -17.47 27.88
CA ASN A 337 -76.74 -18.41 28.53
C ASN A 337 -75.31 -17.85 28.48
N LEU A 338 -75.00 -16.91 29.38
CA LEU A 338 -73.65 -16.79 29.91
C LEU A 338 -73.68 -17.31 31.34
N ASN A 339 -73.87 -18.63 31.44
CA ASN A 339 -73.25 -19.37 32.53
C ASN A 339 -71.78 -18.98 32.53
N ILE A 340 -71.28 -18.59 33.70
CA ILE A 340 -69.87 -18.57 34.05
C ILE A 340 -69.27 -19.90 33.56
N ARG A 341 -68.60 -19.88 32.40
CA ARG A 341 -67.75 -20.98 32.00
C ARG A 341 -66.60 -20.99 33.00
N LYS A 342 -66.59 -22.00 33.86
CA LYS A 342 -65.32 -22.51 34.41
C LYS A 342 -64.37 -22.64 33.23
N ALA A 343 -63.16 -22.11 33.37
CA ALA A 343 -62.13 -22.28 32.37
C ALA A 343 -61.87 -23.78 32.18
N ASP A 344 -62.25 -24.33 31.02
CA ASP A 344 -61.82 -25.64 30.57
C ASP A 344 -60.34 -25.54 30.20
N THR A 345 -59.49 -26.18 31.00
CA THR A 345 -58.03 -26.19 30.87
C THR A 345 -57.49 -27.34 30.02
N THR A 346 -58.22 -27.85 29.03
CA THR A 346 -57.80 -29.12 28.38
C THR A 346 -57.94 -29.22 26.87
N THR A 347 -58.42 -28.20 26.15
CA THR A 347 -58.71 -28.35 24.71
C THR A 347 -58.45 -27.07 23.91
N ASN A 348 -57.19 -26.65 23.86
CA ASN A 348 -56.56 -26.09 22.64
C ASN A 348 -55.10 -25.73 22.95
N VAL A 349 -54.19 -26.65 22.67
CA VAL A 349 -52.77 -26.37 22.53
C VAL A 349 -52.46 -26.49 21.03
N PRO A 350 -52.10 -25.40 20.34
CA PRO A 350 -51.50 -25.50 19.01
C PRO A 350 -50.19 -26.29 19.15
N SER A 351 -50.15 -27.46 18.52
CA SER A 351 -48.92 -28.24 18.36
C SER A 351 -47.85 -27.35 17.74
N GLY A 352 -46.81 -27.01 18.49
CA GLY A 352 -45.63 -26.33 17.95
C GLY A 352 -44.97 -25.21 18.78
N THR A 353 -45.35 -24.96 20.03
CA THR A 353 -44.57 -24.03 20.89
C THR A 353 -44.23 -24.67 22.24
N MET A 354 -42.93 -24.89 22.49
CA MET A 354 -42.43 -25.28 23.81
C MET A 354 -42.39 -24.05 24.72
N PRO A 355 -43.06 -24.05 25.89
CA PRO A 355 -42.81 -23.06 26.92
C PRO A 355 -41.44 -23.32 27.56
N TYR A 356 -40.55 -22.32 27.49
CA TYR A 356 -39.25 -22.36 28.15
C TYR A 356 -39.46 -22.38 29.67
N LYS A 357 -38.92 -23.40 30.33
CA LYS A 357 -39.02 -23.64 31.77
C LYS A 357 -38.31 -22.51 32.52
N LYS A 358 -39.03 -21.77 33.38
CA LYS A 358 -38.44 -20.89 34.40
C LYS A 358 -37.83 -21.77 35.50
N ALA A 359 -36.58 -22.14 35.32
CA ALA A 359 -35.67 -22.46 36.40
C ALA A 359 -34.30 -21.92 35.98
N ASP A 360 -33.70 -21.16 36.89
CA ASP A 360 -32.34 -20.63 36.87
C ASP A 360 -32.05 -19.46 35.92
N LYS A 361 -32.36 -18.26 36.42
CA LYS A 361 -31.41 -17.16 36.39
C LYS A 361 -31.72 -16.12 37.47
N GLU A 362 -30.96 -16.24 38.55
CA GLU A 362 -30.59 -15.16 39.45
C GLU A 362 -29.97 -14.03 38.62
N GLU A 363 -30.44 -12.80 38.82
CA GLU A 363 -29.63 -11.63 39.19
C GLU A 363 -30.41 -10.31 38.97
N GLU A 364 -30.58 -9.61 40.10
CA GLU A 364 -30.66 -8.14 40.23
C GLU A 364 -31.91 -7.40 39.73
N VAL A 365 -32.95 -7.38 40.57
CA VAL A 365 -33.84 -6.21 40.69
C VAL A 365 -33.64 -5.59 42.08
N PHE A 366 -32.74 -4.61 42.11
CA PHE A 366 -32.39 -3.80 43.28
C PHE A 366 -33.45 -2.70 43.48
N PHE A 367 -34.59 -3.02 44.09
CA PHE A 367 -35.52 -2.00 44.59
C PHE A 367 -36.30 -2.48 45.83
N VAL A 368 -35.79 -2.15 47.01
CA VAL A 368 -36.46 -2.36 48.30
C VAL A 368 -37.33 -1.14 48.60
N GLY A 369 -38.62 -1.24 48.29
CA GLY A 369 -39.67 -0.35 48.78
C GLY A 369 -40.45 -1.02 49.91
N LYS A 370 -40.33 -0.50 51.14
CA LYS A 370 -40.99 -0.99 52.37
C LYS A 370 -42.52 -1.10 52.19
N SER A 371 -43.05 -2.32 52.34
CA SER A 371 -44.49 -2.57 52.48
C SER A 371 -44.96 -2.24 53.90
N LYS A 372 -45.91 -1.29 53.99
CA LYS A 372 -46.60 -0.92 55.23
C LYS A 372 -47.81 -1.85 55.39
N LYS A 373 -47.78 -2.64 56.46
CA LYS A 373 -48.81 -3.57 56.93
C LYS A 373 -50.08 -2.78 57.30
N ASN A 374 -51.17 -2.93 56.54
CA ASN A 374 -52.47 -2.39 56.94
C ASN A 374 -53.33 -3.50 57.54
N LYS A 375 -53.66 -3.28 58.82
CA LYS A 375 -54.62 -4.01 59.66
C LYS A 375 -56.00 -3.97 59.00
N GLY A 376 -56.69 -5.12 59.01
CA GLY A 376 -58.13 -5.20 58.73
C GLY A 376 -58.93 -4.37 59.74
N PRO A 377 -60.09 -3.81 59.35
CA PRO A 377 -60.95 -3.08 60.26
C PRO A 377 -61.79 -4.05 61.09
N LYS A 378 -61.79 -3.79 62.40
CA LYS A 378 -62.67 -4.39 63.41
C LYS A 378 -64.11 -3.93 63.22
N GLU A 379 -65.01 -4.84 63.55
CA GLU A 379 -66.43 -4.65 63.85
C GLU A 379 -66.67 -3.39 64.69
N LYS A 380 -67.70 -2.62 64.31
CA LYS A 380 -68.35 -1.65 65.18
C LYS A 380 -69.84 -1.94 65.25
N LYS A 381 -70.31 -1.86 66.50
CA LYS A 381 -71.64 -2.15 67.02
C LYS A 381 -72.76 -1.41 66.30
N VAL A 382 -73.87 -2.14 66.27
CA VAL A 382 -75.25 -1.71 66.04
C VAL A 382 -75.68 -0.73 67.12
N GLU A 383 -76.23 0.42 66.71
CA GLU A 383 -77.18 1.20 67.51
C GLU A 383 -78.41 1.48 66.65
N THR A 384 -79.56 1.24 67.25
CA THR A 384 -80.91 1.24 66.67
C THR A 384 -81.57 2.57 67.01
N THR A 385 -82.03 3.32 66.02
CA THR A 385 -83.06 4.35 66.21
C THR A 385 -84.12 4.26 65.12
N THR A 386 -85.34 4.18 65.61
CA THR A 386 -86.67 4.05 65.01
C THR A 386 -87.06 5.07 63.93
N THR A 387 -87.73 4.56 62.88
CA THR A 387 -88.84 5.16 62.08
C THR A 387 -88.68 6.56 61.47
N THR A 388 -88.56 6.65 60.13
CA THR A 388 -89.55 7.22 59.17
C THR A 388 -88.89 7.57 57.81
N THR A 389 -89.57 7.24 56.70
CA THR A 389 -89.28 7.53 55.26
C THR A 389 -88.21 6.66 54.55
N ALA A 390 -88.61 5.94 53.50
CA ALA A 390 -87.75 5.10 52.67
C ALA A 390 -86.92 5.97 51.69
N THR A 391 -85.61 6.08 51.92
CA THR A 391 -84.68 6.85 51.06
C THR A 391 -84.16 6.01 49.89
N PHE A 392 -84.26 6.54 48.66
CA PHE A 392 -83.80 5.95 47.40
C PHE A 392 -82.26 5.86 47.34
N LYS A 393 -81.67 4.68 47.11
CA LYS A 393 -80.21 4.44 47.12
C LYS A 393 -79.71 3.91 45.77
N ILE A 394 -79.04 4.76 44.99
CA ILE A 394 -78.41 4.40 43.71
C ILE A 394 -76.92 4.07 43.93
N HIS A 395 -76.40 3.03 43.29
CA HIS A 395 -74.98 2.68 43.37
C HIS A 395 -74.08 3.77 42.75
N HIS A 396 -72.95 4.07 43.41
CA HIS A 396 -72.03 5.16 43.04
C HIS A 396 -71.54 5.09 41.58
N THR A 397 -71.32 3.88 41.04
CA THR A 397 -70.87 3.71 39.65
C THR A 397 -71.93 4.14 38.63
N VAL A 398 -73.21 3.96 38.95
CA VAL A 398 -74.33 4.36 38.08
C VAL A 398 -74.50 5.88 38.11
N LEU A 399 -74.25 6.51 39.26
CA LEU A 399 -74.19 7.97 39.36
C LEU A 399 -73.08 8.57 38.49
N GLN A 400 -71.91 7.93 38.48
CA GLN A 400 -70.81 8.35 37.61
C GLN A 400 -71.18 8.21 36.12
N GLN A 401 -71.79 7.09 35.73
CA GLN A 401 -72.23 6.86 34.35
C GLN A 401 -73.32 7.84 33.90
N LEU A 402 -74.27 8.19 34.78
CA LEU A 402 -75.28 9.21 34.49
C LEU A 402 -74.66 10.60 34.33
N PHE A 403 -73.64 10.91 35.12
CA PHE A 403 -72.89 12.16 35.00
C PHE A 403 -72.07 12.20 33.70
N GLU A 404 -71.38 11.12 33.34
CA GLU A 404 -70.65 11.00 32.06
C GLU A 404 -71.58 11.10 30.85
N LEU A 405 -72.82 10.65 30.99
CA LEU A 405 -73.86 10.78 29.98
C LEU A 405 -74.60 12.13 30.03
N ASP A 406 -74.25 13.07 30.92
CA ASP A 406 -74.92 14.36 31.15
C ASP A 406 -76.44 14.24 31.43
N ILE A 407 -76.88 13.19 32.13
CA ILE A 407 -78.29 12.98 32.50
C ILE A 407 -78.48 13.34 33.97
N ALA A 408 -79.56 14.06 34.28
CA ALA A 408 -79.87 14.46 35.65
C ALA A 408 -80.05 13.23 36.55
N VAL A 409 -79.42 13.25 37.73
CA VAL A 409 -79.55 12.17 38.72
C VAL A 409 -80.92 12.27 39.39
N PRO A 410 -81.72 11.18 39.43
CA PRO A 410 -83.02 11.21 40.08
C PRO A 410 -82.83 11.30 41.61
N ARG A 411 -83.35 12.36 42.23
CA ARG A 411 -83.26 12.59 43.69
C ARG A 411 -84.42 11.96 44.44
N SER A 412 -85.49 11.62 43.73
CA SER A 412 -86.68 10.94 44.27
C SER A 412 -87.30 10.01 43.23
N GLN A 413 -88.16 9.09 43.69
CA GLN A 413 -88.86 8.12 42.86
C GLN A 413 -89.71 8.76 41.74
N ALA A 414 -90.25 9.96 41.98
CA ALA A 414 -91.07 10.68 41.00
C ALA A 414 -90.26 11.28 39.83
N GLU A 415 -88.95 11.48 40.03
CA GLU A 415 -88.04 11.98 38.99
C GLU A 415 -87.45 10.86 38.12
N LEU A 416 -87.66 9.60 38.51
CA LEU A 416 -87.09 8.42 37.84
C LEU A 416 -87.59 8.27 36.40
N GLY A 417 -88.89 8.48 36.14
CA GLY A 417 -89.48 8.41 34.79
C GLY A 417 -88.82 9.40 33.83
N ASN A 418 -88.63 10.66 34.24
CA ASN A 418 -87.94 11.67 33.44
C ASN A 418 -86.49 11.28 33.10
N THR A 419 -85.80 10.58 34.02
CA THR A 419 -84.43 10.10 33.78
C THR A 419 -84.37 8.88 32.87
N LEU A 420 -85.39 8.01 32.91
CA LEU A 420 -85.55 6.88 31.99
C LEU A 420 -85.83 7.36 30.57
N ASP A 421 -86.72 8.35 30.40
CA ASP A 421 -86.98 9.00 29.11
C ASP A 421 -85.73 9.68 28.54
N ALA A 422 -84.98 10.40 29.38
CA ALA A 422 -83.74 11.03 28.98
C ALA A 422 -82.67 10.00 28.55
N LEU A 423 -82.61 8.83 29.18
CA LEU A 423 -81.72 7.73 28.79
C LEU A 423 -82.12 7.13 27.43
N VAL A 424 -83.40 6.94 27.17
CA VAL A 424 -83.91 6.44 25.87
C VAL A 424 -83.64 7.46 24.76
N GLN A 425 -83.94 8.74 25.00
CA GLN A 425 -83.67 9.81 24.03
C GLN A 425 -82.17 9.91 23.69
N LYS A 426 -81.28 9.82 24.68
CA LYS A 426 -79.82 9.83 24.43
C LYS A 426 -79.36 8.57 23.71
N LYS A 427 -79.88 7.40 24.06
CA LYS A 427 -79.60 6.14 23.35
C LYS A 427 -79.99 6.24 21.88
N ASP A 428 -81.16 6.77 21.57
CA ASP A 428 -81.63 6.93 20.18
C ASP A 428 -80.82 7.98 19.41
N HIS A 429 -80.42 9.06 20.08
CA HIS A 429 -79.48 10.03 19.52
C HIS A 429 -78.12 9.41 19.17
N PHE A 430 -77.58 8.55 20.04
CA PHE A 430 -76.32 7.83 19.77
C PHE A 430 -76.48 6.81 18.63
N LYS A 431 -77.60 6.08 18.56
CA LYS A 431 -77.88 5.15 17.45
C LYS A 431 -78.04 5.86 16.11
N ALA A 432 -78.73 7.01 16.08
CA ALA A 432 -78.91 7.80 14.86
C ALA A 432 -77.59 8.39 14.33
N ASN A 433 -76.66 8.74 15.22
CA ASN A 433 -75.37 9.34 14.85
C ASN A 433 -74.22 8.33 14.70
N GLN A 434 -74.40 7.07 15.12
CA GLN A 434 -73.38 6.02 15.10
C GLN A 434 -72.82 5.77 13.69
N ALA A 435 -73.66 5.65 12.66
CA ALA A 435 -73.21 5.39 11.30
C ALA A 435 -72.31 6.52 10.75
N LYS A 436 -72.76 7.77 10.90
CA LYS A 436 -72.03 8.98 10.45
C LYS A 436 -70.67 9.11 11.13
N GLN A 437 -70.62 8.89 12.46
CA GLN A 437 -69.36 8.99 13.21
C GLN A 437 -68.41 7.83 12.91
N THR A 438 -68.92 6.64 12.64
CA THR A 438 -68.11 5.47 12.25
C THR A 438 -67.46 5.68 10.88
N GLU A 439 -68.21 6.20 9.90
CA GLU A 439 -67.64 6.54 8.59
C GLU A 439 -66.57 7.65 8.69
N GLU A 440 -66.80 8.67 9.52
CA GLU A 440 -65.82 9.72 9.74
C GLU A 440 -64.54 9.20 10.43
N ASN A 441 -64.67 8.26 11.37
CA ASN A 441 -63.54 7.59 12.01
C ASN A 441 -62.76 6.70 11.03
N LYS A 442 -63.46 5.97 10.15
CA LYS A 442 -62.84 5.20 9.05
C LYS A 442 -62.06 6.11 8.10
N ARG A 443 -62.65 7.23 7.68
CA ARG A 443 -61.96 8.22 6.84
C ARG A 443 -60.72 8.80 7.52
N LYS A 444 -60.81 9.16 8.81
CA LYS A 444 -59.66 9.66 9.59
C LYS A 444 -58.57 8.60 9.77
N ALA A 445 -58.93 7.32 9.91
CA ALA A 445 -57.97 6.22 9.98
C ALA A 445 -57.28 5.97 8.64
N GLU A 446 -58.02 5.99 7.53
CA GLU A 446 -57.44 5.90 6.18
C GLU A 446 -56.49 7.07 5.87
N GLU A 447 -56.83 8.28 6.30
CA GLU A 447 -55.95 9.45 6.20
C GLU A 447 -54.68 9.32 7.06
N ARG A 448 -54.77 8.71 8.25
CA ARG A 448 -53.58 8.44 9.10
C ARG A 448 -52.70 7.36 8.50
N ILE A 449 -53.28 6.28 7.98
CA ILE A 449 -52.56 5.23 7.25
C ILE A 449 -51.89 5.81 6.01
N ALA A 450 -52.58 6.66 5.25
CA ALA A 450 -52.01 7.34 4.09
C ALA A 450 -50.85 8.27 4.47
N LYS A 451 -50.92 8.96 5.62
CA LYS A 451 -49.79 9.75 6.13
C LYS A 451 -48.63 8.86 6.56
N LEU A 452 -48.88 7.77 7.28
CA LEU A 452 -47.85 6.80 7.70
C LEU A 452 -47.15 6.13 6.50
N THR A 453 -47.87 5.87 5.41
CA THR A 453 -47.26 5.34 4.18
C THR A 453 -46.56 6.41 3.34
N LEU A 454 -47.04 7.66 3.34
CA LEU A 454 -46.39 8.78 2.65
C LEU A 454 -45.10 9.22 3.36
N ASP A 455 -45.08 9.26 4.69
CA ASP A 455 -43.89 9.62 5.48
C ASP A 455 -42.75 8.59 5.27
N ASP A 456 -43.07 7.29 5.16
CA ASP A 456 -42.10 6.23 4.82
C ASP A 456 -41.62 6.29 3.35
N ASN A 457 -42.48 6.73 2.42
CA ASN A 457 -42.09 6.98 1.02
C ASN A 457 -41.25 8.26 0.86
N ALA A 458 -41.44 9.26 1.72
CA ALA A 458 -40.63 10.47 1.78
C ALA A 458 -39.22 10.16 2.34
N ASP A 459 -39.13 9.40 3.43
CA ASP A 459 -37.85 8.98 4.02
C ASP A 459 -37.01 8.11 3.05
N SER A 460 -37.65 7.32 2.19
CA SER A 460 -36.96 6.50 1.18
C SER A 460 -36.57 7.27 -0.10
N THR A 461 -37.24 8.39 -0.42
CA THR A 461 -36.90 9.24 -1.57
C THR A 461 -35.86 10.30 -1.22
N GLU A 462 -35.82 10.78 0.03
CA GLU A 462 -34.76 11.68 0.53
C GLU A 462 -33.39 10.97 0.61
N ASP A 463 -33.35 9.68 0.99
CA ASP A 463 -32.13 8.86 1.02
C ASP A 463 -31.54 8.54 -0.38
N VAL A 464 -32.35 8.64 -1.44
CA VAL A 464 -31.92 8.44 -2.85
C VAL A 464 -31.58 9.78 -3.52
N ALA A 465 -32.29 10.87 -3.17
CA ALA A 465 -32.03 12.22 -3.68
C ALA A 465 -30.74 12.84 -3.10
N GLU A 466 -30.38 12.58 -1.84
CA GLU A 466 -29.10 13.07 -1.30
C GLU A 466 -27.86 12.42 -1.96
N LYS A 467 -28.00 11.21 -2.55
CA LYS A 467 -26.91 10.53 -3.26
C LYS A 467 -26.73 10.97 -4.72
N THR A 468 -27.77 11.49 -5.37
CA THR A 468 -27.69 11.95 -6.78
C THR A 468 -27.21 13.39 -6.88
N VAL A 469 -27.36 14.20 -5.82
CA VAL A 469 -26.99 15.63 -5.82
C VAL A 469 -25.49 15.87 -5.52
N GLU A 470 -24.75 14.92 -4.93
CA GLU A 470 -23.29 15.06 -4.70
C GLU A 470 -22.42 14.90 -5.98
N VAL A 471 -22.96 14.44 -7.11
CA VAL A 471 -22.17 14.17 -8.33
C VAL A 471 -22.21 15.33 -9.35
N ALA A 472 -23.11 16.30 -9.20
CA ALA A 472 -23.41 17.29 -10.25
C ALA A 472 -22.86 18.71 -10.02
N ALA A 473 -21.96 18.93 -9.05
CA ALA A 473 -21.50 20.28 -8.68
C ALA A 473 -19.98 20.47 -8.78
N PHE A 474 -19.40 20.38 -9.98
CA PHE A 474 -18.12 21.05 -10.30
C PHE A 474 -18.08 21.46 -11.78
N GLY A 475 -18.57 22.67 -12.05
CA GLY A 475 -18.42 23.37 -13.32
C GLY A 475 -17.01 23.93 -13.51
N VAL A 476 -16.52 23.83 -14.74
CA VAL A 476 -15.19 24.21 -15.24
C VAL A 476 -15.30 25.52 -16.02
N ILE A 477 -14.43 26.52 -15.80
CA ILE A 477 -13.99 27.52 -16.81
C ILE A 477 -12.59 28.10 -16.43
N PRO A 478 -11.84 28.84 -17.29
CA PRO A 478 -10.78 28.36 -18.19
C PRO A 478 -9.41 29.05 -17.98
N PHE A 479 -8.31 28.56 -18.60
CA PHE A 479 -7.13 29.40 -18.83
C PHE A 479 -6.33 28.98 -20.09
N LEU A 480 -6.10 29.96 -20.96
CA LEU A 480 -5.33 29.89 -22.22
C LEU A 480 -3.89 30.37 -21.94
N HIS A 481 -2.85 29.63 -22.39
CA HIS A 481 -1.78 30.07 -23.32
C HIS A 481 -0.46 29.25 -23.25
N HIS A 482 -0.03 28.85 -24.45
CA HIS A 482 1.33 28.76 -25.01
C HIS A 482 2.32 27.61 -24.71
N HIS A 483 2.49 26.79 -25.78
CA HIS A 483 3.68 26.19 -26.37
C HIS A 483 4.83 25.61 -25.51
N ARG A 484 5.03 24.28 -25.61
CA ARG A 484 6.26 23.70 -26.21
C ARG A 484 6.09 22.22 -26.59
N ARG A 485 6.44 21.91 -27.85
CA ARG A 485 6.53 20.56 -28.45
C ARG A 485 7.47 19.61 -27.69
N ARG A 486 7.08 18.34 -27.54
CA ARG A 486 7.86 17.17 -28.00
C ARG A 486 6.93 15.98 -28.26
N HIS A 487 7.01 15.43 -29.46
CA HIS A 487 6.40 14.17 -29.86
C HIS A 487 7.03 13.01 -29.08
N HIS A 488 6.20 12.16 -28.45
CA HIS A 488 6.49 10.74 -28.30
C HIS A 488 5.19 10.00 -28.64
N GLN A 489 5.25 9.15 -29.67
CA GLN A 489 4.20 8.18 -29.99
C GLN A 489 4.15 7.15 -28.86
N HIS A 490 2.98 6.90 -28.27
CA HIS A 490 2.63 5.62 -27.64
C HIS A 490 1.10 5.48 -27.48
N SER A 491 0.58 4.42 -28.11
CA SER A 491 -0.64 3.66 -27.81
C SER A 491 -1.95 4.41 -27.54
N GLU A 492 -2.93 4.19 -28.41
CA GLU A 492 -4.35 4.27 -28.06
C GLU A 492 -4.65 3.24 -26.96
N GLY A 493 -4.63 3.70 -25.70
CA GLY A 493 -4.91 2.89 -24.53
C GLY A 493 -5.25 3.80 -23.37
N ILE A 494 -6.52 3.77 -22.96
CA ILE A 494 -7.12 4.30 -21.72
C ILE A 494 -6.26 5.37 -21.03
N ASN A 495 -6.64 6.65 -21.15
CA ASN A 495 -6.01 7.82 -20.54
C ASN A 495 -5.87 7.71 -19.00
N GLY A 496 -4.90 6.95 -18.53
CA GLY A 496 -4.50 6.88 -17.14
C GLY A 496 -3.60 8.06 -16.81
N ILE A 497 -4.01 8.91 -15.85
CA ILE A 497 -3.14 9.99 -15.36
C ILE A 497 -2.09 9.38 -14.43
N ASP A 498 -0.81 9.48 -14.80
CA ASP A 498 0.30 9.04 -13.95
C ASP A 498 0.43 9.94 -12.71
N ILE A 499 -0.16 9.49 -11.60
CA ILE A 499 -0.06 10.14 -10.29
C ILE A 499 0.51 9.20 -9.25
N LYS A 500 1.41 9.71 -8.41
CA LYS A 500 2.10 8.95 -7.35
C LYS A 500 1.16 8.19 -6.40
N LYS A 501 -0.05 8.72 -6.16
CA LYS A 501 -1.13 8.07 -5.39
C LYS A 501 -2.49 8.55 -5.87
N HIS A 502 -3.35 7.63 -6.30
CA HIS A 502 -4.75 7.92 -6.55
C HIS A 502 -5.51 8.17 -5.23
N HIS A 503 -6.48 9.08 -5.25
CA HIS A 503 -7.41 9.37 -4.14
C HIS A 503 -6.71 9.74 -2.80
N VAL A 504 -5.98 10.85 -2.78
CA VAL A 504 -5.32 11.36 -1.57
C VAL A 504 -6.36 11.79 -0.53
N ARG A 505 -6.63 10.92 0.45
CA ARG A 505 -7.57 11.21 1.54
C ARG A 505 -6.96 12.10 2.61
N ASN A 506 -7.70 13.12 3.04
CA ASN A 506 -7.32 13.94 4.19
C ASN A 506 -7.56 13.17 5.50
N LYS A 507 -6.50 12.92 6.27
CA LYS A 507 -6.55 12.18 7.55
C LYS A 507 -7.08 13.03 8.72
N ASN A 508 -7.24 14.34 8.53
CA ASN A 508 -7.73 15.23 9.58
C ASN A 508 -9.25 15.11 9.74
N ARG A 509 -9.73 15.20 10.99
CA ARG A 509 -11.16 15.23 11.30
C ARG A 509 -11.79 16.53 10.78
N GLN A 510 -12.93 16.40 10.09
CA GLN A 510 -13.74 17.51 9.58
C GLN A 510 -14.92 17.87 10.50
N SER A 511 -15.25 16.98 11.44
CA SER A 511 -16.31 17.12 12.44
C SER A 511 -15.88 16.45 13.76
N PRO A 512 -16.45 16.85 14.91
CA PRO A 512 -16.25 16.10 16.14
C PRO A 512 -16.96 14.74 16.04
N LYS A 513 -16.38 13.70 16.65
CA LYS A 513 -17.04 12.38 16.79
C LYS A 513 -18.13 12.38 17.88
N SER A 514 -18.21 13.44 18.69
CA SER A 514 -19.11 13.52 19.83
C SER A 514 -20.51 13.89 19.37
N GLU A 515 -21.54 13.29 19.98
CA GLU A 515 -22.97 13.60 19.77
C GLU A 515 -23.48 14.68 20.77
N ASP A 516 -22.59 15.28 21.56
CA ASP A 516 -22.93 16.33 22.51
C ASP A 516 -23.42 17.59 21.79
N VAL A 517 -24.71 17.90 21.96
CA VAL A 517 -25.42 18.99 21.30
C VAL A 517 -24.72 20.33 21.54
N TYR A 518 -24.26 20.61 22.77
CA TYR A 518 -23.61 21.88 23.10
C TYR A 518 -22.27 22.04 22.37
N LEU A 519 -21.50 20.96 22.26
CA LEU A 519 -20.26 20.96 21.49
C LEU A 519 -20.53 21.15 19.99
N LEU A 520 -21.59 20.54 19.46
CA LEU A 520 -21.99 20.67 18.06
C LEU A 520 -22.43 22.10 17.73
N LEU A 521 -23.18 22.76 18.62
CA LEU A 521 -23.54 24.17 18.48
C LEU A 521 -22.31 25.09 18.50
N LEU A 522 -21.37 24.87 19.43
CA LEU A 522 -20.11 25.61 19.44
C LEU A 522 -19.30 25.38 18.15
N VAL A 523 -19.30 24.17 17.61
CA VAL A 523 -18.67 23.88 16.31
C VAL A 523 -19.35 24.66 15.18
N LYS A 524 -20.69 24.71 15.14
CA LYS A 524 -21.43 25.49 14.13
C LYS A 524 -21.04 26.98 14.21
N LEU A 525 -21.00 27.53 15.42
CA LEU A 525 -20.58 28.92 15.68
C LEU A 525 -19.14 29.18 15.19
N TYR A 526 -18.16 28.39 15.64
CA TYR A 526 -16.76 28.61 15.25
C TYR A 526 -16.48 28.25 13.78
N ARG A 527 -17.30 27.41 13.15
CA ARG A 527 -17.25 27.15 11.70
C ARG A 527 -17.73 28.36 10.91
N PHE A 528 -18.80 29.01 11.37
CA PHE A 528 -19.26 30.28 10.81
C PHE A 528 -18.18 31.36 10.97
N LEU A 529 -17.66 31.57 12.19
CA LEU A 529 -16.62 32.57 12.45
C LEU A 529 -15.35 32.31 11.64
N ALA A 530 -14.85 31.07 11.61
CA ALA A 530 -13.62 30.73 10.87
C ALA A 530 -13.75 30.97 9.36
N ARG A 531 -14.96 30.87 8.80
CA ARG A 531 -15.24 31.13 7.38
C ARG A 531 -15.44 32.62 7.09
N ARG A 532 -16.01 33.40 8.03
CA ARG A 532 -16.43 34.80 7.78
C ARG A 532 -15.45 35.87 8.26
N THR A 533 -14.57 35.57 9.22
CA THR A 533 -13.67 36.57 9.84
C THR A 533 -12.20 36.43 9.45
N ASP A 534 -11.86 35.40 8.67
CA ASP A 534 -10.49 35.03 8.27
C ASP A 534 -9.40 34.93 9.36
N SER A 535 -9.77 35.03 10.64
CA SER A 535 -8.85 34.90 11.76
C SER A 535 -8.30 33.46 11.89
N ALA A 536 -6.97 33.34 11.92
CA ALA A 536 -6.28 32.09 12.18
C ALA A 536 -6.63 31.51 13.57
N PHE A 537 -6.95 32.35 14.55
CA PHE A 537 -7.40 31.93 15.88
C PHE A 537 -8.67 31.05 15.77
N ASN A 538 -9.68 31.51 15.03
CA ASN A 538 -10.95 30.79 14.86
C ASN A 538 -10.75 29.46 14.13
N LYS A 539 -9.90 29.43 13.09
CA LYS A 539 -9.53 28.19 12.38
C LYS A 539 -8.87 27.18 13.33
N VAL A 540 -8.01 27.63 14.25
CA VAL A 540 -7.36 26.77 15.24
C VAL A 540 -8.33 26.30 16.33
N VAL A 541 -9.21 27.18 16.84
CA VAL A 541 -10.22 26.80 17.85
C VAL A 541 -11.18 25.76 17.27
N LEU A 542 -11.69 25.97 16.05
CA LEU A 542 -12.54 25.01 15.34
C LEU A 542 -11.86 23.64 15.22
N LYS A 543 -10.61 23.62 14.74
CA LYS A 543 -9.82 22.38 14.62
C LYS A 543 -9.63 21.70 15.98
N ARG A 544 -9.51 22.46 17.08
CA ARG A 544 -9.38 21.91 18.43
C ARG A 544 -10.70 21.37 19.00
N LEU A 545 -11.85 21.93 18.62
CA LEU A 545 -13.16 21.38 18.99
C LEU A 545 -13.38 19.97 18.40
N PHE A 546 -12.85 19.69 17.20
CA PHE A 546 -12.92 18.35 16.56
C PHE A 546 -12.06 17.27 17.25
N MET A 547 -11.11 17.69 18.09
CA MET A 547 -10.12 16.77 18.64
C MET A 547 -10.72 15.81 19.67
N SER A 548 -10.19 14.59 19.69
CA SER A 548 -10.50 13.60 20.72
C SER A 548 -10.05 14.07 22.10
N ARG A 549 -10.64 13.50 23.16
CA ARG A 549 -10.30 13.79 24.56
C ARG A 549 -8.80 13.66 24.85
N ILE A 550 -8.14 12.64 24.29
CA ILE A 550 -6.68 12.43 24.44
C ILE A 550 -5.88 13.63 23.89
N ASN A 551 -6.36 14.26 22.81
CA ASN A 551 -5.73 15.42 22.18
C ASN A 551 -6.15 16.77 22.77
N ARG A 552 -7.08 16.75 23.75
CA ARG A 552 -7.50 17.87 24.61
C ARG A 552 -7.15 17.56 26.08
N PRO A 553 -5.86 17.40 26.42
CA PRO A 553 -5.44 17.12 27.80
C PRO A 553 -5.82 18.27 28.74
N PRO A 554 -6.10 17.99 30.02
CA PRO A 554 -6.43 19.02 31.00
C PRO A 554 -5.26 19.98 31.24
N MET A 555 -5.58 21.21 31.63
CA MET A 555 -4.63 22.27 31.99
C MET A 555 -4.84 22.68 33.44
N SER A 556 -3.76 22.74 34.24
CA SER A 556 -3.83 23.23 35.61
C SER A 556 -3.80 24.76 35.68
N ILE A 557 -4.45 25.34 36.70
CA ILE A 557 -4.40 26.80 36.95
C ILE A 557 -2.95 27.29 37.11
N SER A 558 -2.10 26.55 37.83
CA SER A 558 -0.67 26.86 37.99
C SER A 558 0.07 27.05 36.66
N ARG A 559 -0.27 26.23 35.66
CA ARG A 559 0.36 26.31 34.34
C ARG A 559 -0.22 27.45 33.51
N ILE A 560 -1.49 27.78 33.70
CA ILE A 560 -2.12 28.94 33.08
C ILE A 560 -1.45 30.21 33.63
N ALA A 561 -1.36 30.36 34.96
CA ALA A 561 -0.69 31.48 35.62
C ALA A 561 0.75 31.69 35.10
N ARG A 562 1.55 30.61 35.03
CA ARG A 562 2.92 30.68 34.50
C ARG A 562 2.99 31.14 33.05
N ASN A 563 2.07 30.69 32.20
CA ASN A 563 2.06 31.09 30.78
C ASN A 563 1.54 32.51 30.56
N LEU A 564 0.81 33.06 31.53
CA LEU A 564 0.31 34.44 31.53
C LEU A 564 1.26 35.42 32.25
N ALA A 565 2.33 34.93 32.88
CA ALA A 565 3.37 35.80 33.42
C ALA A 565 3.92 36.72 32.32
N GLY A 566 3.94 38.03 32.57
CA GLY A 566 4.33 39.05 31.59
C GLY A 566 3.31 39.34 30.47
N LYS A 567 2.08 38.80 30.56
CA LYS A 567 1.00 38.98 29.58
C LYS A 567 -0.31 39.36 30.27
N GLU A 568 -0.23 40.42 31.07
CA GLU A 568 -1.35 40.92 31.87
C GLU A 568 -2.49 41.43 30.98
N GLY A 569 -3.72 41.36 31.47
CA GLY A 569 -4.92 41.80 30.75
C GLY A 569 -5.39 40.89 29.62
N LYS A 570 -4.67 39.82 29.27
CA LYS A 570 -5.08 38.88 28.21
C LYS A 570 -5.90 37.70 28.74
N THR A 571 -6.89 37.27 27.95
CA THR A 571 -7.73 36.13 28.30
C THR A 571 -7.06 34.81 27.91
N ALA A 572 -6.90 33.91 28.87
CA ALA A 572 -6.36 32.57 28.64
C ALA A 572 -7.42 31.65 28.00
N VAL A 573 -7.19 31.19 26.77
CA VAL A 573 -8.15 30.33 26.06
C VAL A 573 -7.66 28.88 26.06
N VAL A 574 -8.45 27.97 26.61
CA VAL A 574 -8.16 26.53 26.71
C VAL A 574 -9.30 25.71 26.13
N VAL A 575 -9.09 25.13 24.95
CA VAL A 575 -10.05 24.18 24.34
C VAL A 575 -9.90 22.80 25.01
N GLY A 576 -10.42 22.68 26.23
CA GLY A 576 -10.31 21.49 27.07
C GLY A 576 -10.76 21.76 28.51
N THR A 577 -10.36 20.88 29.42
CA THR A 577 -10.70 20.98 30.84
C THR A 577 -9.64 21.76 31.61
N VAL A 578 -10.06 22.69 32.47
CA VAL A 578 -9.19 23.38 33.44
C VAL A 578 -9.35 22.77 34.83
N THR A 579 -8.24 22.35 35.43
CA THR A 579 -8.18 21.67 36.72
C THR A 579 -7.46 22.51 37.76
N ASP A 580 -7.79 22.28 39.03
CA ASP A 580 -7.10 22.92 40.15
C ASP A 580 -5.68 22.38 40.33
N ASP A 581 -4.85 23.14 41.04
CA ASP A 581 -3.53 22.72 41.50
C ASP A 581 -3.31 23.22 42.93
N ILE A 582 -3.40 22.29 43.89
CA ILE A 582 -3.29 22.58 45.33
C ILE A 582 -1.91 23.15 45.68
N ARG A 583 -0.88 22.87 44.86
CA ARG A 583 0.49 23.36 45.09
C ARG A 583 0.68 24.84 44.81
N LEU A 584 -0.22 25.44 44.03
CA LEU A 584 -0.26 26.90 43.90
C LEU A 584 -1.00 27.42 45.13
N LEU A 585 -0.37 28.23 45.97
CA LEU A 585 -1.01 28.78 47.17
C LEU A 585 -1.91 29.97 46.80
N ASP A 586 -1.32 31.00 46.21
CA ASP A 586 -2.01 32.20 45.77
C ASP A 586 -2.29 32.14 44.26
N VAL A 587 -3.56 32.31 43.90
CA VAL A 587 -3.99 32.34 42.50
C VAL A 587 -4.03 33.80 42.06
N PRO A 588 -3.32 34.20 40.98
CA PRO A 588 -3.43 35.56 40.46
C PRO A 588 -4.81 35.80 39.83
N LYS A 589 -5.17 37.06 39.59
CA LYS A 589 -6.39 37.43 38.86
C LYS A 589 -6.29 36.94 37.40
N LEU A 590 -7.07 35.91 37.05
CA LEU A 590 -7.04 35.28 35.73
C LEU A 590 -8.40 35.41 35.03
N SER A 591 -8.40 35.78 33.75
CA SER A 591 -9.57 35.62 32.87
C SER A 591 -9.37 34.38 31.99
N ILE A 592 -10.24 33.38 32.13
CA ILE A 592 -10.06 32.06 31.51
C ILE A 592 -11.29 31.68 30.69
N ALA A 593 -11.10 31.44 29.39
CA ALA A 593 -12.09 30.83 28.52
C ALA A 593 -11.82 29.33 28.37
N CYS A 594 -12.77 28.46 28.73
CA CYS A 594 -12.58 27.02 28.61
C CYS A 594 -13.86 26.23 28.31
N LEU A 595 -13.72 24.97 27.90
CA LEU A 595 -14.88 24.08 27.66
C LEU A 595 -15.46 23.57 28.97
N ARG A 596 -14.59 23.25 29.94
CA ARG A 596 -15.00 22.74 31.25
C ARG A 596 -14.00 23.21 32.30
N ILE A 597 -14.49 23.57 33.47
CA ILE A 597 -13.67 23.86 34.64
C ILE A 597 -14.10 22.97 35.80
N THR A 598 -13.14 22.51 36.62
CA THR A 598 -13.46 21.81 37.87
C THR A 598 -14.02 22.78 38.92
N LYS A 599 -14.92 22.31 39.80
CA LYS A 599 -15.58 23.16 40.82
C LYS A 599 -14.58 23.88 41.71
N THR A 600 -13.54 23.17 42.17
CA THR A 600 -12.47 23.72 43.01
C THR A 600 -11.66 24.79 42.27
N ALA A 601 -11.27 24.52 41.01
CA ALA A 601 -10.58 25.50 40.17
C ALA A 601 -11.41 26.78 39.98
N LYS A 602 -12.71 26.64 39.68
CA LYS A 602 -13.62 27.78 39.49
C LYS A 602 -13.71 28.63 40.76
N ALA A 603 -13.91 27.98 41.92
CA ALA A 603 -14.01 28.69 43.20
C ALA A 603 -12.75 29.51 43.50
N ARG A 604 -11.56 28.97 43.23
CA ARG A 604 -10.29 29.66 43.49
C ARG A 604 -10.04 30.83 42.55
N VAL A 605 -10.34 30.67 41.25
CA VAL A 605 -10.21 31.77 40.27
C VAL A 605 -11.17 32.91 40.60
N VAL A 606 -12.41 32.59 40.94
CA VAL A 606 -13.41 33.61 41.33
C VAL A 606 -13.03 34.27 42.66
N LYS A 607 -12.54 33.50 43.65
CA LYS A 607 -12.04 34.05 44.93
C LYS A 607 -10.88 35.02 44.73
N ALA A 608 -10.01 34.78 43.75
CA ALA A 608 -8.92 35.69 43.36
C ALA A 608 -9.39 36.91 42.55
N GLY A 609 -10.70 37.10 42.38
CA GLY A 609 -11.28 38.19 41.56
C GLY A 609 -11.12 37.98 40.05
N GLY A 610 -10.77 36.77 39.62
CA GLY A 610 -10.71 36.37 38.21
C GLY A 610 -12.07 35.99 37.65
N GLU A 611 -12.11 35.73 36.35
CA GLU A 611 -13.33 35.42 35.61
C GLU A 611 -13.17 34.12 34.81
N VAL A 612 -14.24 33.33 34.74
CA VAL A 612 -14.28 32.11 33.93
C VAL A 612 -15.42 32.23 32.93
N ILE A 613 -15.10 32.25 31.64
CA ILE A 613 -16.04 32.44 30.54
C ILE A 613 -16.15 31.19 29.65
N THR A 614 -17.28 31.05 28.97
CA THR A 614 -17.51 30.01 27.96
C THR A 614 -17.06 30.46 26.56
N PHE A 615 -17.03 29.53 25.61
CA PHE A 615 -16.52 29.82 24.25
C PHE A 615 -17.47 30.66 23.39
N ASP A 616 -18.77 30.61 23.67
CA ASP A 616 -19.81 31.49 23.12
C ASP A 616 -19.67 32.91 23.67
N GLN A 617 -19.50 33.09 24.99
CA GLN A 617 -19.21 34.39 25.60
C GLN A 617 -17.90 35.00 25.07
N LEU A 618 -16.87 34.17 24.89
CA LEU A 618 -15.62 34.61 24.27
C LEU A 618 -15.83 35.10 22.83
N ALA A 619 -16.66 34.41 22.05
CA ALA A 619 -16.96 34.81 20.67
C ALA A 619 -17.66 36.17 20.60
N LEU A 620 -18.51 36.49 21.58
CA LEU A 620 -19.14 37.81 21.70
C LEU A 620 -18.13 38.91 22.05
N ARG A 621 -17.20 38.64 22.97
CA ARG A 621 -16.20 39.63 23.41
C ARG A 621 -15.07 39.87 22.41
N ALA A 622 -14.58 38.79 21.80
CA ALA A 622 -13.41 38.80 20.94
C ALA A 622 -13.64 37.89 19.72
N PRO A 623 -14.51 38.28 18.78
CA PRO A 623 -14.86 37.46 17.60
C PRO A 623 -13.65 37.19 16.69
N THR A 624 -12.65 38.06 16.70
CA THR A 624 -11.37 37.89 15.98
C THR A 624 -10.30 37.16 16.79
N GLY A 625 -10.50 36.96 18.10
CA GLY A 625 -9.51 36.43 19.04
C GLY A 625 -8.51 37.46 19.57
N ALA A 626 -8.78 38.77 19.39
CA ALA A 626 -7.93 39.83 19.93
C ALA A 626 -7.76 39.72 21.46
N ASN A 627 -6.58 40.07 21.97
CA ASN A 627 -6.22 40.01 23.40
C ASN A 627 -6.39 38.63 24.07
N THR A 628 -6.32 37.55 23.29
CA THR A 628 -6.36 36.18 23.81
C THR A 628 -5.01 35.47 23.74
N VAL A 629 -4.79 34.53 24.64
CA VAL A 629 -3.64 33.61 24.62
C VAL A 629 -4.16 32.18 24.54
N LEU A 630 -4.01 31.56 23.37
CA LEU A 630 -4.47 30.20 23.14
C LEU A 630 -3.51 29.16 23.70
N LEU A 631 -3.88 28.56 24.83
CA LEU A 631 -3.06 27.58 25.56
C LEU A 631 -3.48 26.15 25.25
N ARG A 632 -2.58 25.19 25.54
CA ARG A 632 -2.84 23.76 25.39
C ARG A 632 -2.11 22.95 26.45
N GLY A 633 -2.78 21.92 26.97
CA GLY A 633 -2.17 20.93 27.84
C GLY A 633 -1.06 20.12 27.16
N LYS A 634 -0.12 19.65 27.97
CA LYS A 634 0.97 18.78 27.51
C LYS A 634 0.39 17.41 27.16
N LYS A 635 0.52 17.01 25.90
CA LYS A 635 -0.03 15.74 25.38
C LYS A 635 0.79 14.52 25.77
N ASN A 636 2.10 14.69 25.87
CA ASN A 636 3.05 13.58 25.94
C ASN A 636 3.32 13.09 27.37
N THR A 637 2.56 13.54 28.37
CA THR A 637 2.76 13.18 29.78
C THR A 637 1.89 12.02 30.26
N ARG A 638 0.96 11.54 29.44
CA ARG A 638 0.09 10.41 29.78
C ARG A 638 0.91 9.13 29.89
N GLU A 639 0.51 8.24 30.80
CA GLU A 639 1.17 6.94 31.01
C GLU A 639 1.35 6.14 29.72
N ALA A 640 0.31 6.04 28.88
CA ALA A 640 0.40 5.36 27.59
C ALA A 640 1.56 5.87 26.70
N VAL A 641 1.88 7.17 26.73
CA VAL A 641 2.96 7.74 25.91
C VAL A 641 4.34 7.32 26.43
N LYS A 642 4.46 7.00 27.72
CA LYS A 642 5.73 6.50 28.30
C LYS A 642 6.12 5.14 27.73
N HIS A 643 5.16 4.37 27.24
CA HIS A 643 5.39 3.07 26.62
C HIS A 643 5.68 3.15 25.13
N PHE A 644 5.46 4.31 24.50
CA PHE A 644 5.74 4.50 23.08
C PHE A 644 7.21 4.89 22.89
N GLY A 645 7.76 4.57 21.71
CA GLY A 645 9.16 4.84 21.37
C GLY A 645 9.93 3.55 21.05
N MET A 646 11.24 3.69 20.90
CA MET A 646 12.10 2.60 20.42
C MET A 646 12.38 1.59 21.53
N GLY A 647 11.76 0.40 21.42
CA GLY A 647 12.14 -0.84 22.11
C GLY A 647 12.22 -0.82 23.64
N PRO A 648 12.31 -2.00 24.28
CA PRO A 648 12.50 -2.09 25.72
C PRO A 648 13.86 -1.54 26.17
N GLY A 649 14.82 -1.31 25.26
CA GLY A 649 16.17 -0.82 25.57
C GLY A 649 16.32 0.68 25.80
N ALA A 650 15.40 1.51 25.31
CA ALA A 650 15.47 2.96 25.52
C ALA A 650 14.74 3.38 26.81
N HIS A 651 14.65 4.70 27.04
CA HIS A 651 13.86 5.31 28.14
C HIS A 651 12.33 5.04 28.08
N ALA A 652 11.87 4.14 27.19
CA ALA A 652 10.48 3.70 27.13
C ALA A 652 10.17 2.76 28.31
N LYS A 653 9.04 3.02 28.98
CA LYS A 653 8.58 2.21 30.11
C LYS A 653 8.10 0.84 29.60
N PRO A 654 8.58 -0.29 30.15
CA PRO A 654 8.08 -1.60 29.76
C PRO A 654 6.64 -1.84 30.25
N TYR A 655 5.90 -2.69 29.54
CA TYR A 655 4.60 -3.18 29.99
C TYR A 655 4.79 -4.33 30.97
N VAL A 656 4.71 -4.03 32.26
CA VAL A 656 4.93 -4.99 33.34
C VAL A 656 3.70 -5.03 34.24
N GLN A 657 3.27 -6.22 34.64
CA GLN A 657 2.11 -6.42 35.54
C GLN A 657 2.32 -5.77 36.90
N SER A 658 3.53 -5.87 37.47
CA SER A 658 3.89 -5.34 38.78
C SER A 658 5.28 -4.73 38.78
N LYS A 659 5.53 -3.76 39.67
CA LYS A 659 6.86 -3.18 39.85
C LYS A 659 7.58 -3.94 40.97
N GLY A 660 8.81 -4.39 40.74
CA GLY A 660 9.60 -5.03 41.78
C GLY A 660 10.95 -5.55 41.30
N ARG A 661 11.74 -6.13 42.20
CA ARG A 661 13.02 -6.77 41.87
C ARG A 661 12.86 -7.97 40.93
N LYS A 662 11.76 -8.73 41.08
CA LYS A 662 11.47 -9.95 40.32
C LYS A 662 10.89 -9.68 38.91
N PHE A 663 10.55 -8.44 38.57
CA PHE A 663 9.88 -8.11 37.31
C PHE A 663 10.78 -7.28 36.40
N GLU A 664 11.28 -7.87 35.31
CA GLU A 664 12.07 -7.22 34.25
C GLU A 664 13.23 -6.32 34.73
N LYS A 665 13.98 -6.76 35.75
CA LYS A 665 15.18 -6.05 36.27
C LYS A 665 16.50 -6.83 36.18
N ALA A 666 16.48 -8.03 35.58
CA ALA A 666 17.63 -8.93 35.49
C ALA A 666 18.38 -8.77 34.15
N ARG A 667 18.32 -9.77 33.27
CA ARG A 667 19.01 -9.76 31.97
C ARG A 667 18.54 -8.60 31.10
N GLY A 668 19.47 -7.90 30.44
CA GLY A 668 19.16 -6.77 29.55
C GLY A 668 19.00 -5.42 30.27
N ARG A 669 19.09 -5.37 31.61
CA ARG A 669 18.97 -4.14 32.42
C ARG A 669 20.20 -3.80 33.23
N ARG A 670 21.10 -4.76 33.41
CA ARG A 670 22.30 -4.64 34.24
C ARG A 670 23.44 -5.43 33.60
N ALA A 671 24.64 -4.87 33.63
CA ALA A 671 25.82 -5.51 33.03
C ALA A 671 26.12 -6.88 33.67
N SER A 672 25.87 -7.03 34.97
CA SER A 672 26.10 -8.27 35.72
C SER A 672 25.21 -9.46 35.32
N ARG A 673 24.27 -9.30 34.40
CA ARG A 673 23.37 -10.36 33.93
C ARG A 673 23.30 -10.34 32.40
N GLY A 674 24.34 -10.84 31.75
CA GLY A 674 24.44 -10.97 30.30
C GLY A 674 24.82 -9.67 29.59
N PHE A 675 23.93 -8.68 29.56
CA PHE A 675 24.17 -7.38 28.93
C PHE A 675 23.25 -6.30 29.50
N LYS A 676 23.60 -5.02 29.27
CA LYS A 676 22.80 -3.85 29.63
C LYS A 676 22.44 -3.10 28.36
N VAL A 677 21.13 -2.92 28.12
CA VAL A 677 20.62 -2.06 27.05
C VAL A 677 20.40 -0.66 27.57
#